data_AF-A0A0H3UAC7-F1
#
_entry.id   AF-A0A0H3UAC7-F1
#
_cell.length_a   1.000
_cell.length_b   1.000
_cell.length_c   1.000
_cell.angle_alpha   90.00
_cell.angle_beta   90.00
_cell.angle_gamma   90.00
#
_symmetry.space_group_name_H-M   'P 1'
#
loop_
_entity.id
_entity.type
_entity.pdbx_description
1 polymer ?
#
loop_
_entity_poly.entity_id
_entity_poly.type
_entity_poly.pdbx_seq_one_letter_code
_entity_poly.pdbx_strand_id
1 'polypeptide(L)'
;MWVIRQKIFQLLGLLLLLLATSVFAVEGDESPKVEEVDCVNYTDAPDYRCVYLRVLSSKGLSLCVVPGDVVVKTGEDPCMYASKNENFYVYAPQEETGLIETYATKGGKRDTSASPVNHMSMVNSGATGIFQLGTKGLYPEGNIHVGSALTPTATPIVFRIYNFYAPALKYYDHKTGKEITDATKLQLEVGDSLQIDVEAVVTLGPNTNSVDTTVDKEKFYVSTFGESDSLIFKNLSGSNLEMVNGHPYVTFTKGKSSFWVYASASVTDGSKFTLSGYKKTDDPTKFFVEGPFPGDLRFGNPDLPYLENAVVFDTDGDGMGDSISVLFAGQMDSVDVKDFYYNWPTGDKFKKYSGDVDSTEFLFGLSDIDEVLQDKNASGELKAYVCSSVGNRCDTLRTSIKDSVGAVILVATLVKGSGDTDTLVVRFNKAMDESWTEGEGLKLNGERIYGEAIQKEGNVWKFLVPSGVVSVGDKLKIETDCGKDACPDGILTAADGIPTSKNNQEVPVQNSGRIYMGENNGFYDRDGDGRLDSVSVGFETPITEDDLKNMNLTFYWLDNDGDVVALNPSPRDLTLSSDGTVLGFSIDPKSYDVMEKLTAVDSTRVSQKSSDKEYGYATLTNKVTIDGKDTTEEVRFEMNDYMAPVIASNFLTPESFQKMSPDKFVLTFSEPIDYEKFTMTEDCLSFYVDGEWKRYSLTSVEWSDGGRKATFYMEAGKNLDNRMNPADSVKFGNFEDGLVDKNGNHVSEKAPTVMVEGDPRVIMKTTSFADLNRAEELSDRVKPFTIDHVKDSLDKDNNASLGVLMDVGFSTIMGNDSGVTILDLENSGLVWELFVYTNMGAYVGSASGKISCDDEFFDGNCFENPDKLYVRWNMRSDDGRRVGVGAYLAKFKVKVFGAKEEFLIERVFRWGITGSNK
;
A
#
# COMPACT_ATOMS: atom_id res chain seq x y z
N MET A 1 27.60 -34.05 -16.46
CA MET A 1 28.13 -35.36 -15.98
C MET A 1 28.10 -35.46 -14.45
N TRP A 2 26.99 -35.06 -13.81
CA TRP A 2 26.81 -35.22 -12.35
C TRP A 2 25.31 -35.24 -11.99
N VAL A 3 24.48 -35.91 -12.81
CA VAL A 3 23.03 -36.14 -12.57
C VAL A 3 22.60 -37.57 -12.97
N ILE A 4 23.54 -38.48 -13.26
CA ILE A 4 23.24 -39.88 -13.68
C ILE A 4 23.71 -40.90 -12.63
N ARG A 5 23.64 -40.54 -11.34
CA ARG A 5 23.91 -41.49 -10.24
C ARG A 5 22.80 -41.62 -9.20
N GLN A 6 21.64 -41.02 -9.43
CA GLN A 6 20.51 -41.06 -8.48
C GLN A 6 19.33 -41.96 -8.91
N LYS A 7 19.32 -42.51 -10.12
CA LYS A 7 18.26 -43.45 -10.57
C LYS A 7 18.63 -44.94 -10.57
N ILE A 8 19.86 -45.28 -10.16
CA ILE A 8 20.31 -46.69 -10.06
C ILE A 8 20.12 -47.27 -8.65
N PHE A 9 19.86 -46.42 -7.64
CA PHE A 9 19.63 -46.87 -6.26
C PHE A 9 18.15 -47.07 -5.87
N GLN A 10 17.20 -46.73 -6.75
CA GLN A 10 15.77 -46.97 -6.51
C GLN A 10 15.22 -48.25 -7.17
N LEU A 11 16.01 -48.93 -8.03
CA LEU A 11 15.61 -50.24 -8.59
C LEU A 11 16.18 -51.45 -7.83
N LEU A 12 17.14 -51.27 -6.92
CA LEU A 12 17.67 -52.35 -6.08
C LEU A 12 16.99 -52.49 -4.71
N GLY A 13 16.15 -51.51 -4.32
CA GLY A 13 15.40 -51.52 -3.06
C GLY A 13 14.05 -52.25 -3.12
N LEU A 14 13.55 -52.58 -4.30
CA LEU A 14 12.26 -53.27 -4.48
C LEU A 14 12.42 -54.80 -4.64
N LEU A 15 13.65 -55.29 -4.83
CA LEU A 15 13.94 -56.72 -5.02
C LEU A 15 14.42 -57.43 -3.73
N LEU A 16 14.57 -56.70 -2.61
CA LEU A 16 15.02 -57.23 -1.33
C LEU A 16 13.98 -57.13 -0.19
N LEU A 17 12.74 -56.72 -0.50
CA LEU A 17 11.63 -56.67 0.46
C LEU A 17 10.72 -57.92 0.44
N LEU A 18 11.13 -59.00 -0.23
CA LEU A 18 10.35 -60.23 -0.38
C LEU A 18 10.93 -61.47 0.31
N LEU A 19 11.91 -61.32 1.20
CA LEU A 19 12.44 -62.47 1.95
C LEU A 19 12.63 -62.14 3.44
N ALA A 20 11.85 -62.87 4.26
CA ALA A 20 11.97 -63.13 5.70
C ALA A 20 11.10 -62.31 6.68
N THR A 21 9.88 -62.81 6.95
CA THR A 21 9.35 -63.04 8.32
C THR A 21 8.46 -64.30 8.26
N SER A 22 9.00 -65.43 8.70
CA SER A 22 8.69 -66.12 9.97
C SER A 22 7.34 -66.83 10.02
N VAL A 23 7.45 -68.16 9.95
CA VAL A 23 6.54 -69.20 10.45
C VAL A 23 6.11 -68.89 11.88
N PHE A 24 4.79 -68.85 12.14
CA PHE A 24 4.08 -69.45 13.29
C PHE A 24 2.56 -69.23 13.12
N ALA A 25 1.87 -70.24 12.61
CA ALA A 25 0.48 -70.55 12.97
C ALA A 25 0.24 -72.02 12.61
N VAL A 26 0.03 -72.82 13.64
CA VAL A 26 -0.30 -74.24 13.59
C VAL A 26 -1.83 -74.38 13.62
N GLU A 27 -2.31 -75.32 12.80
CA GLU A 27 -3.58 -76.05 12.84
C GLU A 27 -4.92 -75.30 12.74
N GLY A 28 -5.69 -75.72 11.72
CA GLY A 28 -7.14 -75.71 11.75
C GLY A 28 -7.78 -75.08 10.51
N ASP A 29 -7.76 -75.78 9.38
CA ASP A 29 -8.97 -76.26 8.68
C ASP A 29 -8.58 -76.80 7.29
N GLU A 30 -8.61 -78.12 7.11
CA GLU A 30 -8.43 -78.78 5.82
C GLU A 30 -9.71 -78.63 4.98
N SER A 31 -9.84 -77.52 4.27
CA SER A 31 -10.76 -77.39 3.13
C SER A 31 -9.96 -77.42 1.83
N PRO A 32 -10.32 -78.24 0.83
CA PRO A 32 -9.57 -78.31 -0.42
C PRO A 32 -9.63 -76.96 -1.15
N LYS A 33 -8.47 -76.36 -1.44
CA LYS A 33 -8.36 -75.20 -2.33
C LYS A 33 -8.86 -75.62 -3.72
N VAL A 34 -9.78 -74.84 -4.29
CA VAL A 34 -10.15 -74.93 -5.71
C VAL A 34 -8.84 -74.77 -6.51
N GLU A 35 -8.53 -75.69 -7.44
CA GLU A 35 -7.36 -75.54 -8.32
C GLU A 35 -7.39 -74.17 -9.00
N GLU A 36 -6.34 -73.36 -8.81
CA GLU A 36 -6.16 -72.10 -9.55
C GLU A 36 -5.80 -72.44 -11.00
N VAL A 37 -6.78 -72.28 -11.89
CA VAL A 37 -6.62 -72.50 -13.33
C VAL A 37 -6.56 -71.14 -14.00
N ASP A 38 -5.43 -70.81 -14.61
CA ASP A 38 -5.27 -69.56 -15.37
C ASP A 38 -5.57 -69.79 -16.85
N CYS A 39 -6.74 -69.32 -17.29
CA CYS A 39 -7.18 -69.33 -18.68
C CYS A 39 -6.71 -68.11 -19.48
N VAL A 40 -6.00 -67.17 -18.85
CA VAL A 40 -5.48 -65.95 -19.49
C VAL A 40 -3.99 -66.12 -19.82
N ASN A 41 -3.16 -66.52 -18.85
CA ASN A 41 -1.71 -66.66 -19.02
C ASN A 41 -1.25 -68.12 -18.97
N TYR A 42 -1.73 -68.93 -19.91
CA TYR A 42 -1.35 -70.34 -20.03
C TYR A 42 -0.17 -70.51 -21.00
N THR A 43 0.72 -71.48 -20.74
CA THR A 43 1.89 -71.76 -21.58
C THR A 43 1.61 -72.72 -22.73
N ASP A 44 0.62 -73.62 -22.59
CA ASP A 44 0.26 -74.66 -23.57
C ASP A 44 -1.16 -74.47 -24.14
N ALA A 45 -1.98 -75.53 -24.26
CA ALA A 45 -3.40 -75.37 -24.55
C ALA A 45 -4.16 -74.98 -23.28
N PRO A 46 -5.17 -74.10 -23.36
CA PRO A 46 -5.96 -73.73 -22.19
C PRO A 46 -6.72 -74.94 -21.64
N ASP A 47 -6.97 -74.94 -20.34
CA ASP A 47 -7.79 -75.96 -19.67
C ASP A 47 -9.14 -76.10 -20.39
N TYR A 48 -9.64 -77.33 -20.49
CA TYR A 48 -10.88 -77.62 -21.21
C TYR A 48 -12.12 -76.91 -20.60
N ARG A 49 -12.02 -76.40 -19.36
CA ARG A 49 -13.04 -75.57 -18.69
C ARG A 49 -13.05 -74.12 -19.20
N CYS A 50 -11.97 -73.65 -19.85
CA CYS A 50 -11.85 -72.28 -20.33
C CYS A 50 -12.79 -71.99 -21.52
N VAL A 51 -13.53 -70.88 -21.43
CA VAL A 51 -14.45 -70.42 -22.46
C VAL A 51 -14.14 -68.96 -22.79
N TYR A 52 -13.85 -68.69 -24.05
CA TYR A 52 -13.54 -67.35 -24.55
C TYR A 52 -14.71 -66.80 -25.33
N LEU A 53 -15.22 -65.63 -24.93
CA LEU A 53 -16.37 -64.99 -25.54
C LEU A 53 -16.12 -63.50 -25.69
N ARG A 54 -16.67 -62.91 -26.74
CA ARG A 54 -16.71 -61.46 -26.85
C ARG A 54 -17.60 -60.87 -25.75
N VAL A 55 -17.27 -59.67 -25.27
CA VAL A 55 -18.20 -58.86 -24.47
C VAL A 55 -19.59 -58.79 -25.11
N LEU A 56 -20.61 -58.76 -24.24
CA LEU A 56 -22.03 -58.79 -24.59
C LEU A 56 -22.51 -60.07 -25.29
N SER A 57 -21.62 -61.00 -25.62
CA SER A 57 -21.97 -62.36 -26.03
C SER A 57 -22.28 -63.22 -24.81
N SER A 58 -23.07 -64.26 -25.02
CA SER A 58 -23.47 -65.18 -23.95
C SER A 58 -23.31 -66.63 -24.39
N LYS A 59 -23.04 -67.51 -23.42
CA LYS A 59 -23.01 -68.95 -23.66
C LYS A 59 -23.62 -69.70 -22.49
N GLY A 60 -24.51 -70.62 -22.81
CA GLY A 60 -25.15 -71.50 -21.85
C GLY A 60 -24.20 -72.57 -21.31
N LEU A 61 -24.44 -72.95 -20.07
CA LEU A 61 -23.81 -74.04 -19.32
C LEU A 61 -24.92 -74.86 -18.66
N SER A 62 -24.85 -76.18 -18.79
CA SER A 62 -25.72 -77.08 -18.03
C SER A 62 -25.02 -77.46 -16.72
N LEU A 63 -25.65 -77.13 -15.59
CA LEU A 63 -25.25 -77.55 -14.25
C LEU A 63 -26.06 -78.79 -13.89
N CYS A 64 -25.40 -79.87 -13.50
CA CYS A 64 -26.05 -81.15 -13.21
C CYS A 64 -26.04 -81.51 -11.72
N VAL A 65 -27.05 -82.29 -11.31
CA VAL A 65 -27.17 -82.99 -10.01
C VAL A 65 -27.49 -84.46 -10.30
N VAL A 66 -26.77 -85.40 -9.67
CA VAL A 66 -26.98 -86.87 -9.86
C VAL A 66 -27.60 -87.49 -8.60
N PRO A 67 -28.45 -88.53 -8.71
CA PRO A 67 -28.87 -89.36 -7.58
C PRO A 67 -27.67 -90.04 -6.88
N GLY A 68 -27.76 -90.28 -5.57
CA GLY A 68 -26.63 -90.62 -4.69
C GLY A 68 -25.87 -91.92 -5.03
N ASP A 69 -26.48 -92.77 -5.83
CA ASP A 69 -26.15 -94.15 -6.20
C ASP A 69 -25.62 -94.30 -7.64
N VAL A 70 -25.49 -93.20 -8.40
CA VAL A 70 -24.95 -93.22 -9.77
C VAL A 70 -23.44 -92.96 -9.80
N VAL A 71 -22.69 -93.85 -10.46
CA VAL A 71 -21.25 -93.68 -10.74
C VAL A 71 -21.08 -92.96 -12.08
N VAL A 72 -20.59 -91.72 -12.07
CA VAL A 72 -20.36 -90.94 -13.28
C VAL A 72 -19.03 -91.36 -13.92
N LYS A 73 -19.04 -91.75 -15.19
CA LYS A 73 -17.82 -92.12 -15.94
C LYS A 73 -17.10 -90.85 -16.39
N THR A 74 -15.82 -90.72 -16.05
CA THR A 74 -14.96 -89.64 -16.56
C THR A 74 -14.74 -89.81 -18.05
N GLY A 75 -15.05 -88.79 -18.85
CA GLY A 75 -14.63 -88.74 -20.25
C GLY A 75 -15.43 -87.82 -21.16
N GLU A 76 -16.75 -87.72 -21.02
CA GLU A 76 -17.60 -86.96 -21.98
C GLU A 76 -18.98 -86.58 -21.42
N ASP A 77 -19.24 -86.85 -20.14
CA ASP A 77 -20.54 -86.61 -19.51
C ASP A 77 -20.64 -85.13 -19.04
N PRO A 78 -21.63 -84.34 -19.48
CA PRO A 78 -21.85 -82.97 -18.99
C PRO A 78 -22.04 -82.90 -17.47
N CYS A 79 -22.29 -84.04 -16.82
CA CYS A 79 -22.48 -84.15 -15.39
C CYS A 79 -21.25 -84.70 -14.63
N MET A 80 -20.05 -84.69 -15.22
CA MET A 80 -18.83 -85.25 -14.59
C MET A 80 -18.42 -84.64 -13.23
N TYR A 81 -18.96 -83.46 -12.89
CA TYR A 81 -18.71 -82.77 -11.62
C TYR A 81 -20.00 -82.50 -10.82
N ALA A 82 -21.04 -83.29 -11.07
CA ALA A 82 -22.36 -83.07 -10.50
C ALA A 82 -22.45 -83.35 -8.99
N SER A 83 -23.21 -82.52 -8.28
CA SER A 83 -23.50 -82.66 -6.86
C SER A 83 -24.56 -83.74 -6.58
N LYS A 84 -24.54 -84.39 -5.41
CA LYS A 84 -25.46 -85.48 -5.07
C LYS A 84 -26.78 -84.97 -4.46
N ASN A 85 -27.88 -85.20 -5.18
CA ASN A 85 -29.30 -85.26 -4.78
C ASN A 85 -29.89 -84.26 -3.75
N GLU A 86 -29.63 -82.95 -3.85
CA GLU A 86 -30.42 -81.88 -3.18
C GLU A 86 -30.41 -80.56 -4.00
N ASN A 87 -31.18 -79.55 -3.56
CA ASN A 87 -31.02 -78.16 -4.02
C ASN A 87 -29.54 -77.76 -3.94
N PHE A 88 -29.05 -77.00 -4.91
CA PHE A 88 -27.66 -76.53 -4.93
C PHE A 88 -27.59 -75.03 -5.20
N TYR A 89 -26.42 -74.44 -4.95
CA TYR A 89 -26.17 -73.02 -5.10
C TYR A 89 -25.35 -72.74 -6.35
N VAL A 90 -25.70 -71.73 -7.13
CA VAL A 90 -24.90 -71.31 -8.30
C VAL A 90 -23.71 -70.50 -7.84
N TYR A 91 -22.49 -70.95 -8.13
CA TYR A 91 -21.28 -70.23 -7.81
C TYR A 91 -20.86 -69.37 -9.00
N ALA A 92 -21.03 -68.05 -8.90
CA ALA A 92 -20.55 -67.07 -9.89
C ALA A 92 -20.20 -65.73 -9.22
N PRO A 93 -19.08 -65.63 -8.48
CA PRO A 93 -18.82 -64.50 -7.57
C PRO A 93 -18.71 -63.15 -8.28
N GLN A 94 -18.26 -63.13 -9.54
CA GLN A 94 -18.17 -61.89 -10.34
C GLN A 94 -19.53 -61.37 -10.85
N GLU A 95 -20.64 -62.05 -10.51
CA GLU A 95 -21.99 -61.48 -10.70
C GLU A 95 -22.27 -60.39 -9.68
N GLU A 96 -21.83 -60.53 -8.42
CA GLU A 96 -22.05 -59.51 -7.37
C GLU A 96 -21.34 -58.19 -7.69
N THR A 97 -20.21 -58.27 -8.41
CA THR A 97 -19.46 -57.09 -8.86
C THR A 97 -20.04 -56.48 -10.15
N GLY A 98 -21.07 -57.10 -10.75
CA GLY A 98 -21.69 -56.64 -11.99
C GLY A 98 -20.82 -56.84 -13.25
N LEU A 99 -19.73 -57.61 -13.17
CA LEU A 99 -18.85 -57.87 -14.32
C LEU A 99 -19.50 -58.86 -15.32
N ILE A 100 -20.31 -59.78 -14.79
CA ILE A 100 -21.10 -60.73 -15.57
C ILE A 100 -22.58 -60.67 -15.18
N GLU A 101 -23.43 -61.09 -16.10
CA GLU A 101 -24.85 -61.36 -15.86
C GLU A 101 -25.10 -62.85 -16.03
N THR A 102 -25.73 -63.47 -15.03
CA THR A 102 -26.17 -64.87 -15.05
C THR A 102 -27.69 -65.00 -15.01
N TYR A 103 -28.23 -65.89 -15.83
CA TYR A 103 -29.68 -66.07 -15.97
C TYR A 103 -30.07 -67.50 -16.30
N ALA A 104 -31.26 -67.92 -15.88
CA ALA A 104 -31.78 -69.23 -16.26
C ALA A 104 -32.13 -69.26 -17.76
N THR A 105 -31.92 -70.41 -18.38
CA THR A 105 -32.27 -70.65 -19.79
C THR A 105 -33.21 -71.85 -19.92
N LYS A 106 -34.12 -71.79 -20.89
CA LYS A 106 -35.06 -72.87 -21.22
C LYS A 106 -35.03 -73.12 -22.72
N GLY A 107 -34.63 -74.33 -23.11
CA GLY A 107 -34.44 -74.68 -24.53
C GLY A 107 -33.36 -73.84 -25.22
N GLY A 108 -32.29 -73.46 -24.51
CA GLY A 108 -31.18 -72.68 -25.05
C GLY A 108 -31.46 -71.17 -25.22
N LYS A 109 -32.61 -70.67 -24.78
CA LYS A 109 -32.93 -69.23 -24.75
C LYS A 109 -33.08 -68.75 -23.31
N ARG A 110 -32.79 -67.48 -23.05
CA ARG A 110 -33.04 -66.83 -21.75
C ARG A 110 -34.51 -67.02 -21.37
N ASP A 111 -34.76 -67.55 -20.17
CA ASP A 111 -36.10 -67.64 -19.62
C ASP A 111 -36.46 -66.26 -19.03
N THR A 112 -37.20 -65.45 -19.79
CA THR A 112 -37.59 -64.09 -19.37
C THR A 112 -38.60 -64.09 -18.22
N SER A 113 -39.12 -65.25 -17.83
CA SER A 113 -40.02 -65.41 -16.68
C SER A 113 -39.29 -65.77 -15.39
N ALA A 114 -38.00 -66.14 -15.47
CA ALA A 114 -37.17 -66.46 -14.32
C ALA A 114 -36.45 -65.21 -13.80
N SER A 115 -36.33 -65.09 -12.47
CA SER A 115 -35.47 -64.09 -11.83
C SER A 115 -34.01 -64.26 -12.27
N PRO A 116 -33.20 -63.17 -12.28
CA PRO A 116 -31.75 -63.27 -12.42
C PRO A 116 -31.18 -64.29 -11.43
N VAL A 117 -30.17 -65.03 -11.88
CA VAL A 117 -29.54 -66.07 -11.07
C VAL A 117 -28.28 -65.45 -10.48
N ASN A 118 -28.37 -64.95 -9.25
CA ASN A 118 -27.27 -64.25 -8.60
C ASN A 118 -26.26 -65.25 -8.00
N HIS A 119 -25.07 -64.76 -7.62
CA HIS A 119 -24.11 -65.55 -6.85
C HIS A 119 -24.77 -66.21 -5.62
N MET A 120 -24.50 -67.50 -5.44
CA MET A 120 -25.05 -68.34 -4.39
C MET A 120 -26.59 -68.29 -4.30
N SER A 121 -27.26 -68.15 -5.45
CA SER A 121 -28.70 -68.39 -5.53
C SER A 121 -28.96 -69.90 -5.47
N MET A 122 -29.83 -70.31 -4.55
CA MET A 122 -30.30 -71.70 -4.48
C MET A 122 -31.20 -71.99 -5.68
N VAL A 123 -30.89 -73.06 -6.40
CA VAL A 123 -31.66 -73.52 -7.56
C VAL A 123 -31.99 -75.01 -7.42
N ASN A 124 -33.14 -75.39 -7.94
CA ASN A 124 -33.59 -76.79 -7.99
C ASN A 124 -33.43 -77.31 -9.42
N SER A 125 -32.70 -78.42 -9.58
CA SER A 125 -32.43 -79.05 -10.89
C SER A 125 -33.62 -79.82 -11.48
N GLY A 126 -34.75 -79.88 -10.78
CA GLY A 126 -35.95 -80.62 -11.18
C GLY A 126 -35.73 -82.13 -11.29
N ALA A 127 -36.75 -82.85 -11.76
CA ALA A 127 -36.73 -84.31 -11.90
C ALA A 127 -35.68 -84.83 -12.90
N THR A 128 -35.17 -83.96 -13.78
CA THR A 128 -34.15 -84.30 -14.77
C THR A 128 -32.72 -84.15 -14.25
N GLY A 129 -32.52 -83.54 -13.08
CA GLY A 129 -31.18 -83.33 -12.52
C GLY A 129 -30.32 -82.34 -13.31
N ILE A 130 -30.90 -81.45 -14.11
CA ILE A 130 -30.17 -80.48 -14.95
C ILE A 130 -30.79 -79.08 -14.83
N PHE A 131 -29.95 -78.09 -14.57
CA PHE A 131 -30.29 -76.67 -14.60
C PHE A 131 -29.44 -75.97 -15.66
N GLN A 132 -30.05 -75.19 -16.57
CA GLN A 132 -29.30 -74.48 -17.61
C GLN A 132 -29.10 -73.00 -17.25
N LEU A 133 -27.83 -72.61 -17.09
CA LEU A 133 -27.38 -71.27 -16.77
C LEU A 133 -26.79 -70.60 -18.01
N GLY A 134 -27.26 -69.42 -18.37
CA GLY A 134 -26.59 -68.53 -19.31
C GLY A 134 -25.67 -67.56 -18.59
N THR A 135 -24.46 -67.37 -19.11
CA THR A 135 -23.51 -66.36 -18.61
C THR A 135 -23.19 -65.39 -19.74
N LYS A 136 -23.30 -64.09 -19.46
CA LYS A 136 -22.97 -62.99 -20.37
C LYS A 136 -21.96 -62.05 -19.70
N GLY A 137 -20.91 -61.67 -20.41
CA GLY A 137 -19.94 -60.69 -19.92
C GLY A 137 -20.39 -59.28 -20.24
N LEU A 138 -20.44 -58.43 -19.22
CA LEU A 138 -20.74 -57.00 -19.40
C LEU A 138 -19.47 -56.18 -19.63
N TYR A 139 -18.31 -56.68 -19.19
CA TYR A 139 -16.99 -56.06 -19.34
C TYR A 139 -15.94 -57.09 -19.80
N PRO A 140 -14.83 -56.66 -20.44
CA PRO A 140 -13.70 -57.55 -20.69
C PRO A 140 -13.06 -57.95 -19.36
N GLU A 141 -13.03 -59.24 -19.07
CA GLU A 141 -12.53 -59.78 -17.80
C GLU A 141 -12.16 -61.26 -17.95
N GLY A 142 -11.08 -61.67 -17.30
CA GLY A 142 -10.53 -63.02 -17.39
C GLY A 142 -10.83 -63.89 -16.16
N ASN A 143 -10.65 -65.20 -16.31
CA ASN A 143 -10.68 -66.16 -15.21
C ASN A 143 -11.96 -66.14 -14.35
N ILE A 144 -13.12 -65.97 -14.97
CA ILE A 144 -14.41 -65.90 -14.27
C ILE A 144 -14.95 -67.30 -13.99
N HIS A 145 -14.86 -67.73 -12.74
CA HIS A 145 -15.25 -69.07 -12.31
C HIS A 145 -16.77 -69.19 -12.17
N VAL A 146 -17.37 -70.11 -12.94
CA VAL A 146 -18.78 -70.44 -12.87
C VAL A 146 -18.96 -71.92 -12.53
N GLY A 147 -19.73 -72.17 -11.48
CA GLY A 147 -19.74 -73.43 -10.75
C GLY A 147 -21.06 -73.72 -10.02
N SER A 148 -21.02 -74.74 -9.16
CA SER A 148 -22.04 -75.01 -8.16
C SER A 148 -21.43 -75.24 -6.78
N ALA A 149 -22.18 -74.99 -5.72
CA ALA A 149 -21.83 -75.35 -4.35
C ALA A 149 -23.00 -76.07 -3.64
N LEU A 150 -22.70 -76.97 -2.70
CA LEU A 150 -23.71 -77.71 -1.94
C LEU A 150 -24.39 -76.86 -0.86
N THR A 151 -23.64 -75.96 -0.24
CA THR A 151 -24.12 -75.01 0.76
C THR A 151 -23.50 -73.64 0.50
N PRO A 152 -24.01 -72.55 1.12
CA PRO A 152 -23.43 -71.21 1.00
C PRO A 152 -21.94 -71.12 1.37
N THR A 153 -21.44 -72.07 2.16
CA THR A 153 -20.09 -72.07 2.71
C THR A 153 -19.23 -73.24 2.22
N ALA A 154 -19.77 -74.13 1.39
CA ALA A 154 -19.01 -75.27 0.85
C ALA A 154 -18.02 -74.82 -0.23
N THR A 155 -16.88 -75.51 -0.34
CA THR A 155 -15.96 -75.34 -1.48
C THR A 155 -16.72 -75.55 -2.78
N PRO A 156 -16.73 -74.57 -3.70
CA PRO A 156 -17.46 -74.67 -4.95
C PRO A 156 -16.77 -75.61 -5.94
N ILE A 157 -17.58 -76.22 -6.80
CA ILE A 157 -17.15 -77.03 -7.92
C ILE A 157 -17.25 -76.17 -9.19
N VAL A 158 -16.12 -75.83 -9.78
CA VAL A 158 -16.04 -74.97 -10.98
C VAL A 158 -16.18 -75.81 -12.25
N PHE A 159 -17.20 -75.53 -13.07
CA PHE A 159 -17.45 -76.24 -14.34
C PHE A 159 -16.89 -75.50 -15.55
N ARG A 160 -16.90 -74.16 -15.50
CA ARG A 160 -16.43 -73.31 -16.59
C ARG A 160 -15.69 -72.11 -16.03
N ILE A 161 -14.72 -71.66 -16.80
CA ILE A 161 -13.97 -70.44 -16.55
C ILE A 161 -14.17 -69.54 -17.76
N TYR A 162 -14.99 -68.50 -17.61
CA TYR A 162 -15.31 -67.57 -18.68
C TYR A 162 -14.27 -66.47 -18.78
N ASN A 163 -13.93 -66.11 -20.01
CA ASN A 163 -12.98 -65.07 -20.35
C ASN A 163 -13.66 -64.20 -21.41
N PHE A 164 -14.04 -62.99 -21.02
CA PHE A 164 -14.70 -62.03 -21.88
C PHE A 164 -13.69 -61.05 -22.46
N TYR A 165 -13.71 -60.83 -23.76
CA TYR A 165 -12.75 -59.95 -24.44
C TYR A 165 -13.46 -58.93 -25.33
N ALA A 166 -12.82 -57.77 -25.54
CA ALA A 166 -13.20 -56.83 -26.58
C ALA A 166 -12.28 -57.03 -27.79
N PRO A 167 -12.81 -57.10 -29.02
CA PRO A 167 -11.96 -57.31 -30.19
C PRO A 167 -11.10 -56.08 -30.47
N ALA A 168 -9.90 -56.28 -31.02
CA ALA A 168 -9.07 -55.19 -31.53
C ALA A 168 -9.33 -55.00 -33.02
N LEU A 169 -9.00 -53.81 -33.56
CA LEU A 169 -9.14 -53.52 -34.98
C LEU A 169 -7.77 -53.50 -35.66
N LYS A 170 -7.69 -54.15 -36.82
CA LYS A 170 -6.55 -54.09 -37.74
C LYS A 170 -6.98 -53.43 -39.04
N TYR A 171 -6.17 -52.51 -39.51
CA TYR A 171 -6.43 -51.72 -40.71
C TYR A 171 -5.52 -52.18 -41.85
N TYR A 172 -6.05 -52.23 -43.06
CA TYR A 172 -5.33 -52.64 -44.25
C TYR A 172 -5.61 -51.66 -45.39
N ASP A 173 -4.58 -51.33 -46.14
CA ASP A 173 -4.74 -50.65 -47.43
C ASP A 173 -5.25 -51.68 -48.44
N HIS A 174 -6.46 -51.46 -48.97
CA HIS A 174 -7.10 -52.39 -49.90
C HIS A 174 -6.25 -52.66 -51.15
N LYS A 175 -5.55 -51.63 -51.65
CA LYS A 175 -4.79 -51.72 -52.90
C LYS A 175 -3.53 -52.57 -52.74
N THR A 176 -2.86 -52.45 -51.60
CA THR A 176 -1.59 -53.14 -51.34
C THR A 176 -1.76 -54.42 -50.52
N GLY A 177 -2.90 -54.59 -49.84
CA GLY A 177 -3.16 -55.68 -48.91
C GLY A 177 -2.28 -55.66 -47.65
N LYS A 178 -1.51 -54.58 -47.43
CA LYS A 178 -0.60 -54.45 -46.28
C LYS A 178 -1.31 -53.85 -45.08
N GLU A 179 -0.94 -54.32 -43.89
CA GLU A 179 -1.41 -53.77 -42.63
C GLU A 179 -0.90 -52.33 -42.47
N ILE A 180 -1.80 -51.42 -42.08
CA ILE A 180 -1.52 -50.03 -41.77
C ILE A 180 -1.11 -49.97 -40.30
N THR A 181 0.03 -49.36 -40.03
CA THR A 181 0.62 -49.20 -38.69
C THR A 181 1.03 -47.75 -38.49
N ASP A 182 1.49 -47.39 -37.29
CA ASP A 182 1.99 -46.03 -36.97
C ASP A 182 3.18 -45.58 -37.83
N ALA A 183 3.86 -46.52 -38.50
CA ALA A 183 4.94 -46.22 -39.45
C ALA A 183 4.45 -45.98 -40.89
N THR A 184 3.20 -46.30 -41.20
CA THR A 184 2.63 -46.19 -42.54
C THR A 184 2.29 -44.73 -42.84
N LYS A 185 2.92 -44.15 -43.86
CA LYS A 185 2.64 -42.79 -44.35
C LYS A 185 1.84 -42.87 -45.66
N LEU A 186 0.66 -42.27 -45.67
CA LEU A 186 -0.26 -42.24 -46.81
C LEU A 186 -0.47 -40.78 -47.22
N GLN A 187 0.17 -40.39 -48.32
CA GLN A 187 0.05 -39.04 -48.88
C GLN A 187 -0.83 -39.10 -50.14
N LEU A 188 -1.93 -38.37 -50.13
CA LEU A 188 -2.87 -38.23 -51.25
C LEU A 188 -3.06 -36.75 -51.61
N GLU A 189 -3.69 -36.46 -52.73
CA GLU A 189 -4.14 -35.11 -53.08
C GLU A 189 -5.57 -34.86 -52.61
N VAL A 190 -5.90 -33.61 -52.27
CA VAL A 190 -7.29 -33.24 -51.93
C VAL A 190 -8.23 -33.59 -53.10
N GLY A 191 -9.19 -34.49 -52.83
CA GLY A 191 -10.13 -35.05 -53.81
C GLY A 191 -9.86 -36.51 -54.19
N ASP A 192 -8.66 -37.04 -53.91
CA ASP A 192 -8.35 -38.47 -54.10
C ASP A 192 -9.05 -39.34 -53.06
N SER A 193 -9.24 -40.62 -53.38
CA SER A 193 -9.91 -41.60 -52.51
C SER A 193 -9.00 -42.76 -52.11
N LEU A 194 -9.02 -43.12 -50.82
CA LEU A 194 -8.37 -44.30 -50.27
C LEU A 194 -9.43 -45.31 -49.79
N GLN A 195 -9.33 -46.57 -50.22
CA GLN A 195 -10.15 -47.65 -49.67
C GLN A 195 -9.41 -48.34 -48.52
N ILE A 196 -10.07 -48.45 -47.38
CA ILE A 196 -9.55 -49.06 -46.16
C ILE A 196 -10.36 -50.32 -45.86
N ASP A 197 -9.67 -51.43 -45.68
CA ASP A 197 -10.24 -52.67 -45.16
C ASP A 197 -9.91 -52.77 -43.66
N VAL A 198 -10.87 -53.24 -42.86
CA VAL A 198 -10.72 -53.35 -41.40
C VAL A 198 -11.16 -54.73 -40.95
N GLU A 199 -10.34 -55.36 -40.12
CA GLU A 199 -10.62 -56.65 -39.49
C GLU A 199 -10.72 -56.49 -37.98
N ALA A 200 -11.81 -56.99 -37.39
CA ALA A 200 -11.93 -57.17 -35.95
C ALA A 200 -11.28 -58.50 -35.57
N VAL A 201 -10.32 -58.50 -34.66
CA VAL A 201 -9.55 -59.68 -34.26
C VAL A 201 -9.75 -60.03 -32.78
N VAL A 202 -9.70 -61.33 -32.49
CA VAL A 202 -9.78 -61.85 -31.11
C VAL A 202 -8.53 -61.44 -30.34
N THR A 203 -8.70 -60.95 -29.11
CA THR A 203 -7.60 -60.43 -28.27
C THR A 203 -7.19 -61.37 -27.15
N LEU A 204 -7.97 -62.43 -26.89
CA LEU A 204 -7.74 -63.35 -25.79
C LEU A 204 -8.10 -64.80 -26.16
N GLY A 205 -7.26 -65.74 -25.73
CA GLY A 205 -7.46 -67.18 -25.89
C GLY A 205 -6.76 -67.79 -27.12
N PRO A 206 -7.06 -69.05 -27.47
CA PRO A 206 -6.29 -69.81 -28.47
C PRO A 206 -6.41 -69.27 -29.90
N ASN A 207 -7.43 -68.43 -30.14
CA ASN A 207 -7.70 -67.80 -31.42
C ASN A 207 -7.20 -66.35 -31.48
N THR A 208 -6.36 -65.91 -30.53
CA THR A 208 -5.83 -64.54 -30.49
C THR A 208 -5.19 -64.16 -31.85
N ASN A 209 -5.44 -62.95 -32.32
CA ASN A 209 -5.06 -62.39 -33.62
C ASN A 209 -5.78 -62.99 -34.85
N SER A 210 -6.68 -63.96 -34.69
CA SER A 210 -7.55 -64.40 -35.79
C SER A 210 -8.77 -63.48 -35.93
N VAL A 211 -9.35 -63.43 -37.14
CA VAL A 211 -10.56 -62.64 -37.42
C VAL A 211 -11.72 -63.14 -36.55
N ASP A 212 -12.30 -62.25 -35.77
CA ASP A 212 -13.43 -62.54 -34.91
C ASP A 212 -14.73 -62.59 -35.73
N THR A 213 -15.02 -63.79 -36.26
CA THR A 213 -16.25 -64.03 -37.04
C THR A 213 -17.54 -63.84 -36.24
N THR A 214 -17.49 -63.71 -34.92
CA THR A 214 -18.67 -63.41 -34.09
C THR A 214 -19.12 -61.97 -34.23
N VAL A 215 -18.23 -61.06 -34.67
CA VAL A 215 -18.54 -59.67 -35.00
C VAL A 215 -19.32 -59.63 -36.32
N ASP A 216 -20.63 -59.87 -36.25
CA ASP A 216 -21.51 -59.93 -37.43
C ASP A 216 -22.69 -58.99 -37.29
N LYS A 217 -22.88 -58.13 -38.30
CA LYS A 217 -23.89 -57.06 -38.35
C LYS A 217 -23.74 -56.02 -37.23
N GLU A 218 -22.52 -55.83 -36.74
CA GLU A 218 -22.19 -54.90 -35.66
C GLU A 218 -21.79 -53.53 -36.23
N LYS A 219 -22.26 -52.45 -35.60
CA LYS A 219 -22.01 -51.08 -36.03
C LYS A 219 -20.83 -50.47 -35.27
N PHE A 220 -19.89 -49.89 -36.01
CA PHE A 220 -18.75 -49.17 -35.46
C PHE A 220 -18.79 -47.72 -35.94
N TYR A 221 -18.82 -46.78 -35.00
CA TYR A 221 -18.97 -45.36 -35.24
C TYR A 221 -17.63 -44.70 -35.56
N VAL A 222 -17.63 -43.76 -36.49
CA VAL A 222 -16.46 -42.99 -36.90
C VAL A 222 -16.42 -41.68 -36.12
N SER A 223 -15.26 -41.32 -35.59
CA SER A 223 -15.00 -40.01 -34.98
C SER A 223 -13.73 -39.37 -35.51
N THR A 224 -13.77 -38.05 -35.73
CA THR A 224 -12.68 -37.20 -36.23
C THR A 224 -12.36 -36.10 -35.22
N PHE A 225 -11.19 -35.47 -35.36
CA PHE A 225 -10.76 -34.32 -34.56
C PHE A 225 -9.80 -33.44 -35.37
N GLY A 226 -9.84 -32.11 -35.18
CA GLY A 226 -8.88 -31.20 -35.80
C GLY A 226 -9.03 -31.14 -37.32
N GLU A 227 -7.93 -31.23 -38.07
CA GLU A 227 -7.98 -31.20 -39.54
C GLU A 227 -8.70 -32.43 -40.12
N SER A 228 -8.80 -33.52 -39.35
CA SER A 228 -9.55 -34.73 -39.73
C SER A 228 -11.04 -34.48 -39.91
N ASP A 229 -11.61 -33.35 -39.44
CA ASP A 229 -13.02 -33.00 -39.68
C ASP A 229 -13.32 -32.74 -41.17
N SER A 230 -12.28 -32.52 -41.97
CA SER A 230 -12.38 -32.46 -43.43
C SER A 230 -12.47 -33.85 -44.09
N LEU A 231 -12.33 -34.95 -43.33
CA LEU A 231 -12.44 -36.30 -43.85
C LEU A 231 -13.90 -36.70 -44.06
N ILE A 232 -14.17 -37.31 -45.21
CA ILE A 232 -15.48 -37.81 -45.59
C ILE A 232 -15.37 -39.32 -45.81
N PHE A 233 -16.30 -40.06 -45.19
CA PHE A 233 -16.34 -41.52 -45.23
C PHE A 233 -17.53 -41.99 -46.07
N LYS A 234 -17.28 -42.91 -47.00
CA LYS A 234 -18.32 -43.49 -47.86
C LYS A 234 -18.29 -45.00 -47.90
N ASN A 235 -19.45 -45.59 -48.18
CA ASN A 235 -19.58 -47.02 -48.43
C ASN A 235 -18.97 -47.40 -49.79
N LEU A 236 -18.85 -48.70 -50.05
CA LEU A 236 -18.25 -49.21 -51.30
C LEU A 236 -19.04 -48.84 -52.58
N SER A 237 -20.31 -48.43 -52.45
CA SER A 237 -21.08 -47.89 -53.59
C SER A 237 -20.85 -46.39 -53.82
N GLY A 238 -19.97 -45.74 -53.06
CA GLY A 238 -19.64 -44.32 -53.21
C GLY A 238 -20.68 -43.36 -52.62
N SER A 239 -21.58 -43.83 -51.75
CA SER A 239 -22.53 -43.01 -50.99
C SER A 239 -22.02 -42.77 -49.57
N ASN A 240 -22.36 -41.63 -48.97
CA ASN A 240 -21.97 -41.30 -47.59
C ASN A 240 -22.38 -42.42 -46.63
N LEU A 241 -21.52 -42.70 -45.64
CA LEU A 241 -21.86 -43.65 -44.59
C LEU A 241 -23.17 -43.21 -43.91
N GLU A 242 -23.98 -44.18 -43.54
CA GLU A 242 -25.21 -43.91 -42.81
C GLU A 242 -24.90 -43.31 -41.43
N MET A 243 -25.82 -42.47 -40.95
CA MET A 243 -25.66 -41.74 -39.70
C MET A 243 -26.65 -42.28 -38.65
N VAL A 244 -26.20 -42.42 -37.40
CA VAL A 244 -27.07 -42.62 -36.24
C VAL A 244 -26.66 -41.63 -35.17
N ASN A 245 -27.61 -40.80 -34.70
CA ASN A 245 -27.39 -39.73 -33.73
C ASN A 245 -26.22 -38.78 -34.10
N GLY A 246 -26.09 -38.44 -35.39
CA GLY A 246 -25.06 -37.51 -35.86
C GLY A 246 -23.66 -38.10 -36.09
N HIS A 247 -23.47 -39.41 -35.88
CA HIS A 247 -22.19 -40.07 -36.13
C HIS A 247 -22.29 -41.06 -37.32
N PRO A 248 -21.34 -41.02 -38.28
CA PRO A 248 -21.26 -42.01 -39.33
C PRO A 248 -20.84 -43.36 -38.76
N TYR A 249 -21.28 -44.46 -39.37
CA TYR A 249 -20.85 -45.80 -38.93
C TYR A 249 -20.56 -46.75 -40.09
N VAL A 250 -19.69 -47.71 -39.83
CA VAL A 250 -19.41 -48.87 -40.68
C VAL A 250 -20.03 -50.12 -40.07
N THR A 251 -20.45 -51.08 -40.91
CA THR A 251 -21.04 -52.33 -40.45
C THR A 251 -20.09 -53.48 -40.70
N PHE A 252 -19.68 -54.18 -39.64
CA PHE A 252 -18.86 -55.37 -39.74
C PHE A 252 -19.72 -56.58 -40.09
N THR A 253 -19.25 -57.39 -41.05
CA THR A 253 -19.85 -58.69 -41.41
C THR A 253 -18.80 -59.77 -41.20
N LYS A 254 -19.07 -60.75 -40.33
CA LYS A 254 -18.13 -61.81 -39.94
C LYS A 254 -16.70 -61.31 -39.64
N GLY A 255 -16.58 -60.22 -38.91
CA GLY A 255 -15.31 -59.64 -38.48
C GLY A 255 -14.61 -58.75 -39.50
N LYS A 256 -15.22 -58.45 -40.67
CA LYS A 256 -14.61 -57.60 -41.69
C LYS A 256 -15.52 -56.45 -42.11
N SER A 257 -14.92 -55.32 -42.47
CA SER A 257 -15.59 -54.15 -43.04
C SER A 257 -14.65 -53.42 -44.02
N SER A 258 -15.22 -52.69 -44.98
CA SER A 258 -14.46 -51.89 -45.95
C SER A 258 -15.19 -50.59 -46.27
N PHE A 259 -14.46 -49.49 -46.42
CA PHE A 259 -15.02 -48.16 -46.74
C PHE A 259 -14.01 -47.28 -47.46
N TRP A 260 -14.49 -46.18 -48.04
CA TRP A 260 -13.67 -45.16 -48.69
C TRP A 260 -13.48 -43.93 -47.78
N VAL A 261 -12.31 -43.30 -47.85
CA VAL A 261 -11.94 -42.05 -47.18
C VAL A 261 -11.39 -41.05 -48.19
N TYR A 262 -11.81 -39.79 -48.08
CA TYR A 262 -11.28 -38.62 -48.83
C TYR A 262 -11.25 -37.40 -47.92
N ALA A 263 -10.59 -36.34 -48.35
CA ALA A 263 -10.65 -35.02 -47.72
C ALA A 263 -11.30 -33.96 -48.63
N SER A 264 -12.13 -33.11 -48.06
CA SER A 264 -12.69 -31.92 -48.74
C SER A 264 -11.78 -30.68 -48.68
N ALA A 265 -10.73 -30.71 -47.85
CA ALA A 265 -9.72 -29.67 -47.70
C ALA A 265 -8.36 -30.32 -47.43
N SER A 266 -7.28 -29.53 -47.36
CA SER A 266 -5.96 -30.05 -47.01
C SER A 266 -5.98 -30.63 -45.60
N VAL A 267 -5.21 -31.70 -45.41
CA VAL A 267 -5.04 -32.41 -44.14
C VAL A 267 -3.56 -32.71 -44.00
N THR A 268 -2.91 -32.00 -43.08
CA THR A 268 -1.45 -31.94 -42.95
C THR A 268 -0.93 -32.52 -41.64
N ASP A 269 -1.80 -32.62 -40.64
CA ASP A 269 -1.52 -33.13 -39.29
C ASP A 269 -1.27 -34.64 -39.17
N GLY A 270 -1.45 -35.39 -40.26
CA GLY A 270 -1.34 -36.85 -40.25
C GLY A 270 -2.53 -37.56 -39.61
N SER A 271 -3.71 -36.99 -39.86
CA SER A 271 -5.03 -37.36 -39.39
C SER A 271 -5.27 -38.79 -38.89
N LYS A 272 -5.94 -38.86 -37.73
CA LYS A 272 -6.27 -40.10 -36.99
C LYS A 272 -7.76 -40.11 -36.65
N PHE A 273 -8.59 -40.68 -37.52
CA PHE A 273 -9.98 -41.00 -37.16
C PHE A 273 -10.02 -42.26 -36.27
N THR A 274 -11.11 -42.47 -35.53
CA THR A 274 -11.28 -43.66 -34.68
C THR A 274 -12.56 -44.41 -35.04
N LEU A 275 -12.49 -45.74 -35.08
CA LEU A 275 -13.67 -46.61 -35.15
C LEU A 275 -14.01 -47.15 -33.76
N SER A 276 -15.22 -46.86 -33.29
CA SER A 276 -15.66 -47.19 -31.94
C SER A 276 -16.88 -48.10 -31.94
N GLY A 277 -16.82 -49.23 -31.24
CA GLY A 277 -17.85 -50.27 -31.24
C GLY A 277 -18.09 -50.89 -29.87
N TYR A 278 -19.24 -51.57 -29.70
CA TYR A 278 -19.69 -52.14 -28.43
C TYR A 278 -19.81 -51.11 -27.30
N LYS A 279 -20.92 -50.37 -27.28
CA LYS A 279 -21.19 -49.39 -26.23
C LYS A 279 -21.19 -50.02 -24.84
N LYS A 280 -20.64 -49.31 -23.85
CA LYS A 280 -20.65 -49.76 -22.47
C LYS A 280 -22.07 -49.66 -21.89
N THR A 281 -22.41 -50.58 -21.00
CA THR A 281 -23.77 -50.69 -20.45
C THR A 281 -24.04 -49.63 -19.38
N ASP A 282 -23.00 -49.21 -18.66
CA ASP A 282 -23.01 -48.16 -17.62
C ASP A 282 -22.86 -46.74 -18.19
N ASP A 283 -22.12 -46.59 -19.28
CA ASP A 283 -21.89 -45.31 -19.95
C ASP A 283 -22.07 -45.45 -21.48
N PRO A 284 -23.26 -45.15 -22.02
CA PRO A 284 -23.57 -45.33 -23.44
C PRO A 284 -22.83 -44.34 -24.35
N THR A 285 -22.05 -43.40 -23.78
CA THR A 285 -21.16 -42.49 -24.52
C THR A 285 -19.78 -43.09 -24.78
N LYS A 286 -19.43 -44.18 -24.07
CA LYS A 286 -18.15 -44.89 -24.20
C LYS A 286 -18.32 -46.23 -24.90
N PHE A 287 -17.21 -46.69 -25.47
CA PHE A 287 -17.13 -47.94 -26.21
C PHE A 287 -16.11 -48.89 -25.58
N PHE A 288 -16.31 -50.19 -25.72
CA PHE A 288 -15.31 -51.19 -25.33
C PHE A 288 -14.20 -51.34 -26.38
N VAL A 289 -14.50 -50.99 -27.62
CA VAL A 289 -13.53 -50.99 -28.72
C VAL A 289 -13.39 -49.57 -29.21
N GLU A 290 -12.18 -49.04 -29.13
CA GLU A 290 -11.76 -47.78 -29.73
C GLU A 290 -10.50 -48.08 -30.54
N GLY A 291 -10.66 -48.27 -31.85
CA GLY A 291 -9.55 -48.54 -32.75
C GLY A 291 -9.16 -47.27 -33.50
N PRO A 292 -8.18 -46.48 -33.04
CA PRO A 292 -7.69 -45.36 -33.81
C PRO A 292 -7.07 -45.86 -35.12
N PHE A 293 -7.21 -45.07 -36.18
CA PHE A 293 -6.49 -45.29 -37.41
C PHE A 293 -4.99 -45.08 -37.13
N PRO A 294 -4.15 -46.11 -37.33
CA PRO A 294 -2.76 -46.05 -36.87
C PRO A 294 -1.86 -45.23 -37.81
N GLY A 295 -2.17 -45.18 -39.11
CA GLY A 295 -1.30 -44.53 -40.11
C GLY A 295 -1.32 -42.99 -40.08
N ASP A 296 -0.30 -42.39 -40.71
CA ASP A 296 -0.20 -40.95 -40.98
C ASP A 296 -0.88 -40.66 -42.34
N LEU A 297 -2.16 -40.25 -42.29
CA LEU A 297 -2.96 -39.96 -43.47
C LEU A 297 -2.98 -38.45 -43.77
N ARG A 298 -2.47 -38.06 -44.94
CA ARG A 298 -2.36 -36.66 -45.37
C ARG A 298 -2.98 -36.43 -46.74
N PHE A 299 -3.62 -35.28 -46.90
CA PHE A 299 -4.17 -34.79 -48.15
C PHE A 299 -3.54 -33.43 -48.46
N GLY A 300 -2.59 -33.39 -49.40
CA GLY A 300 -1.89 -32.16 -49.80
C GLY A 300 -2.57 -31.46 -50.97
N ASN A 301 -2.35 -30.15 -51.11
CA ASN A 301 -2.74 -29.41 -52.30
C ASN A 301 -1.46 -28.92 -53.03
N PRO A 302 -1.02 -29.58 -54.11
CA PRO A 302 0.29 -29.34 -54.72
C PRO A 302 0.41 -27.95 -55.39
N ASP A 303 -0.71 -27.29 -55.68
CA ASP A 303 -0.76 -26.04 -56.45
C ASP A 303 -0.81 -24.76 -55.58
N LEU A 304 -0.60 -24.86 -54.26
CA LEU A 304 -0.61 -23.71 -53.34
C LEU A 304 0.80 -23.41 -52.78
N PRO A 305 1.17 -22.12 -52.62
CA PRO A 305 2.41 -21.70 -51.97
C PRO A 305 2.35 -21.93 -50.46
N TYR A 306 3.45 -21.64 -49.76
CA TYR A 306 3.49 -21.56 -48.30
C TYR A 306 4.02 -20.19 -47.85
N LEU A 307 3.64 -19.78 -46.64
CA LEU A 307 4.17 -18.58 -46.00
C LEU A 307 5.55 -18.88 -45.41
N GLU A 308 6.60 -18.30 -45.98
CA GLU A 308 7.98 -18.49 -45.54
C GLU A 308 8.28 -17.64 -44.31
N ASN A 309 7.92 -16.35 -44.33
CA ASN A 309 8.27 -15.42 -43.27
C ASN A 309 7.26 -14.26 -43.15
N ALA A 310 7.12 -13.72 -41.95
CA ALA A 310 6.43 -12.46 -41.69
C ALA A 310 7.23 -11.64 -40.66
N VAL A 311 7.45 -10.35 -40.92
CA VAL A 311 8.23 -9.45 -40.03
C VAL A 311 7.48 -8.14 -39.86
N VAL A 312 7.34 -7.67 -38.62
CA VAL A 312 6.76 -6.36 -38.32
C VAL A 312 7.86 -5.32 -38.14
N PHE A 313 7.64 -4.12 -38.66
CA PHE A 313 8.57 -2.99 -38.61
C PHE A 313 7.90 -1.75 -38.00
N ASP A 314 8.75 -0.88 -37.47
CA ASP A 314 8.47 0.49 -37.08
C ASP A 314 9.24 1.39 -38.06
N THR A 315 8.53 1.94 -39.03
CA THR A 315 9.10 2.69 -40.15
C THR A 315 9.32 4.16 -39.79
N ASP A 316 8.43 4.74 -38.97
CA ASP A 316 8.50 6.15 -38.56
C ASP A 316 9.26 6.40 -37.24
N GLY A 317 9.64 5.34 -36.53
CA GLY A 317 10.48 5.38 -35.33
C GLY A 317 9.75 5.79 -34.06
N ASP A 318 8.42 5.64 -34.00
CA ASP A 318 7.60 5.97 -32.83
C ASP A 318 7.48 4.81 -31.80
N GLY A 319 8.03 3.64 -32.12
CA GLY A 319 8.01 2.45 -31.29
C GLY A 319 6.76 1.58 -31.44
N MET A 320 5.87 1.87 -32.38
CA MET A 320 4.70 1.10 -32.76
C MET A 320 4.96 0.30 -34.04
N GLY A 321 4.32 -0.88 -34.16
CA GLY A 321 4.40 -1.66 -35.39
C GLY A 321 3.50 -1.06 -36.46
N ASP A 322 4.08 -0.39 -37.44
CA ASP A 322 3.34 0.32 -38.50
C ASP A 322 3.19 -0.45 -39.81
N SER A 323 3.98 -1.51 -39.98
CA SER A 323 4.00 -2.29 -41.21
C SER A 323 4.39 -3.75 -40.99
N ILE A 324 3.81 -4.67 -41.77
CA ILE A 324 4.21 -6.08 -41.82
C ILE A 324 4.66 -6.44 -43.23
N SER A 325 5.84 -7.03 -43.34
CA SER A 325 6.35 -7.64 -44.56
C SER A 325 6.11 -9.14 -44.54
N VAL A 326 5.52 -9.67 -45.61
CA VAL A 326 5.11 -11.07 -45.75
C VAL A 326 5.78 -11.69 -46.97
N LEU A 327 6.48 -12.80 -46.78
CA LEU A 327 7.17 -13.53 -47.84
C LEU A 327 6.50 -14.89 -48.07
N PHE A 328 6.10 -15.15 -49.31
CA PHE A 328 5.65 -16.44 -49.79
C PHE A 328 6.78 -17.18 -50.51
N ALA A 329 6.75 -18.51 -50.45
CA ALA A 329 7.61 -19.36 -51.25
C ALA A 329 6.80 -20.48 -51.94
N GLY A 330 7.32 -20.98 -53.05
CA GLY A 330 6.61 -21.91 -53.93
C GLY A 330 6.04 -21.22 -55.17
N GLN A 331 5.03 -21.83 -55.79
CA GLN A 331 4.48 -21.36 -57.06
C GLN A 331 3.34 -20.37 -56.83
N MET A 332 3.54 -19.11 -57.25
CA MET A 332 2.55 -18.03 -57.10
C MET A 332 1.76 -17.76 -58.39
N ASP A 333 2.23 -18.22 -59.56
CA ASP A 333 1.68 -17.91 -60.90
C ASP A 333 0.17 -18.18 -61.08
N SER A 334 -0.36 -19.11 -60.30
CA SER A 334 -1.76 -19.53 -60.39
C SER A 334 -2.55 -19.25 -59.12
N VAL A 335 -1.98 -18.52 -58.16
CA VAL A 335 -2.56 -18.31 -56.83
C VAL A 335 -2.94 -16.85 -56.62
N ASP A 336 -4.14 -16.66 -56.10
CA ASP A 336 -4.71 -15.38 -55.74
C ASP A 336 -4.78 -15.27 -54.21
N VAL A 337 -4.04 -14.30 -53.64
CA VAL A 337 -4.07 -14.00 -52.20
C VAL A 337 -5.21 -13.04 -51.94
N LYS A 338 -6.23 -13.51 -51.24
CA LYS A 338 -7.50 -12.79 -51.06
C LYS A 338 -7.49 -11.84 -49.87
N ASP A 339 -7.03 -12.32 -48.73
CA ASP A 339 -7.12 -11.60 -47.46
C ASP A 339 -5.94 -11.95 -46.55
N PHE A 340 -5.49 -10.96 -45.77
CA PHE A 340 -4.55 -11.16 -44.65
C PHE A 340 -5.24 -10.95 -43.31
N TYR A 341 -4.80 -11.68 -42.30
CA TYR A 341 -5.21 -11.47 -40.90
C TYR A 341 -3.98 -11.58 -39.99
N TYR A 342 -3.92 -10.77 -38.95
CA TYR A 342 -2.81 -10.78 -37.98
C TYR A 342 -3.34 -10.62 -36.55
N ASN A 343 -2.56 -11.05 -35.55
CA ASN A 343 -2.88 -10.86 -34.13
C ASN A 343 -1.67 -10.42 -33.28
N TRP A 344 -0.60 -9.96 -33.91
CA TRP A 344 0.53 -9.32 -33.21
C TRP A 344 0.08 -7.98 -32.60
N PRO A 345 0.59 -7.55 -31.42
CA PRO A 345 1.66 -8.15 -30.61
C PRO A 345 1.21 -9.15 -29.53
N THR A 346 -0.09 -9.39 -29.39
CA THR A 346 -0.66 -10.12 -28.23
C THR A 346 -0.90 -11.61 -28.49
N GLY A 347 -1.04 -12.03 -29.75
CA GLY A 347 -1.35 -13.41 -30.11
C GLY A 347 -2.82 -13.80 -29.88
N ASP A 348 -3.68 -12.87 -29.46
CA ASP A 348 -5.06 -13.15 -29.05
C ASP A 348 -6.00 -13.36 -30.26
N LYS A 349 -6.66 -12.28 -30.72
CA LYS A 349 -7.69 -12.33 -31.75
C LYS A 349 -7.13 -11.83 -33.07
N PHE A 350 -7.32 -12.62 -34.12
CA PHE A 350 -6.99 -12.22 -35.49
C PHE A 350 -7.88 -11.06 -35.94
N LYS A 351 -7.24 -9.97 -36.34
CA LYS A 351 -7.80 -8.82 -37.05
C LYS A 351 -7.59 -9.02 -38.55
N LYS A 352 -8.60 -8.73 -39.35
CA LYS A 352 -8.47 -8.70 -40.81
C LYS A 352 -7.71 -7.43 -41.21
N TYR A 353 -6.68 -7.56 -42.05
CA TYR A 353 -6.03 -6.42 -42.66
C TYR A 353 -6.97 -5.78 -43.70
N SER A 354 -7.11 -4.46 -43.66
CA SER A 354 -8.03 -3.71 -44.52
C SER A 354 -7.37 -2.55 -45.26
N GLY A 355 -6.05 -2.37 -45.13
CA GLY A 355 -5.30 -1.36 -45.86
C GLY A 355 -4.94 -1.80 -47.28
N ASP A 356 -4.19 -0.94 -47.97
CA ASP A 356 -3.68 -1.24 -49.31
C ASP A 356 -2.51 -2.24 -49.22
N VAL A 357 -2.55 -3.28 -50.05
CA VAL A 357 -1.50 -4.30 -50.08
C VAL A 357 -0.54 -3.99 -51.23
N ASP A 358 0.70 -3.66 -50.88
CA ASP A 358 1.79 -3.55 -51.85
C ASP A 358 2.36 -4.94 -52.13
N SER A 359 2.42 -5.36 -53.40
CA SER A 359 2.89 -6.72 -53.74
C SER A 359 3.94 -6.73 -54.84
N THR A 360 4.96 -7.57 -54.68
CA THR A 360 5.96 -7.92 -55.70
C THR A 360 6.18 -9.43 -55.73
N GLU A 361 5.54 -10.13 -56.69
CA GLU A 361 5.56 -11.59 -56.94
C GLU A 361 5.41 -12.48 -55.67
N PHE A 362 6.43 -12.53 -54.81
CA PHE A 362 6.50 -13.30 -53.57
C PHE A 362 6.39 -12.47 -52.29
N LEU A 363 6.60 -11.15 -52.34
CA LEU A 363 6.66 -10.25 -51.18
C LEU A 363 5.43 -9.34 -51.13
N PHE A 364 4.78 -9.29 -49.98
CA PHE A 364 3.62 -8.42 -49.72
C PHE A 364 3.92 -7.50 -48.53
N GLY A 365 3.67 -6.21 -48.69
CA GLY A 365 3.73 -5.19 -47.65
C GLY A 365 2.32 -4.83 -47.19
N LEU A 366 2.11 -4.88 -45.88
CA LEU A 366 0.89 -4.47 -45.21
C LEU A 366 1.22 -3.19 -44.42
N SER A 367 0.97 -2.02 -44.98
CA SER A 367 1.19 -0.72 -44.32
C SER A 367 0.02 -0.32 -43.43
N ASP A 368 0.18 0.74 -42.64
CA ASP A 368 -0.88 1.37 -41.85
C ASP A 368 -1.48 0.45 -40.77
N ILE A 369 -0.60 -0.36 -40.16
CA ILE A 369 -0.90 -1.05 -38.92
C ILE A 369 -0.67 -0.04 -37.78
N ASP A 370 -1.44 -0.13 -36.69
CA ASP A 370 -1.32 0.79 -35.55
C ASP A 370 -1.42 -0.04 -34.28
N GLU A 371 -0.33 -0.77 -33.99
CA GLU A 371 -0.27 -1.67 -32.84
C GLU A 371 0.90 -1.30 -31.91
N VAL A 372 0.54 -0.90 -30.69
CA VAL A 372 1.49 -0.54 -29.63
C VAL A 372 2.12 -1.79 -29.03
N LEU A 373 3.45 -1.83 -28.97
CA LEU A 373 4.18 -2.85 -28.20
C LEU A 373 3.88 -2.70 -26.70
N GLN A 374 3.28 -3.74 -26.09
CA GLN A 374 2.90 -3.72 -24.68
C GLN A 374 3.83 -4.52 -23.75
N ASP A 375 4.68 -5.42 -24.25
CA ASP A 375 5.53 -6.26 -23.39
C ASP A 375 6.74 -6.90 -24.12
N LYS A 376 7.66 -7.46 -23.34
CA LYS A 376 8.94 -8.10 -23.73
C LYS A 376 8.84 -9.29 -24.71
N ASN A 377 7.65 -9.80 -24.96
CA ASN A 377 7.41 -11.01 -25.75
C ASN A 377 6.33 -10.77 -26.80
N ALA A 378 6.47 -9.69 -27.59
CA ALA A 378 5.57 -9.45 -28.70
C ALA A 378 5.52 -10.69 -29.60
N SER A 379 4.35 -11.31 -29.66
CA SER A 379 4.15 -12.58 -30.35
C SER A 379 2.86 -12.50 -31.14
N GLY A 380 2.89 -13.11 -32.32
CA GLY A 380 1.74 -13.09 -33.20
C GLY A 380 1.95 -14.01 -34.38
N GLU A 381 0.85 -14.26 -35.07
CA GLU A 381 0.78 -15.03 -36.28
C GLU A 381 0.11 -14.20 -37.37
N LEU A 382 0.54 -14.45 -38.60
CA LEU A 382 -0.11 -13.98 -39.81
C LEU A 382 -0.87 -15.15 -40.43
N LYS A 383 -2.09 -14.88 -40.91
CA LYS A 383 -2.88 -15.73 -41.79
C LYS A 383 -3.01 -15.09 -43.16
N ALA A 384 -2.88 -15.89 -44.21
CA ALA A 384 -3.23 -15.49 -45.57
C ALA A 384 -4.25 -16.47 -46.15
N TYR A 385 -5.39 -15.95 -46.62
CA TYR A 385 -6.38 -16.73 -47.36
C TYR A 385 -6.00 -16.73 -48.85
N VAL A 386 -5.72 -17.90 -49.41
CA VAL A 386 -5.21 -18.06 -50.78
C VAL A 386 -6.10 -19.00 -51.59
N CYS A 387 -6.24 -18.74 -52.88
CA CYS A 387 -7.02 -19.57 -53.80
C CYS A 387 -6.22 -19.85 -55.08
N SER A 388 -6.08 -21.11 -55.45
CA SER A 388 -5.52 -21.48 -56.76
C SER A 388 -6.59 -21.42 -57.84
N SER A 389 -6.24 -20.79 -58.96
CA SER A 389 -6.98 -20.80 -60.22
C SER A 389 -6.96 -22.17 -60.92
N VAL A 390 -6.00 -23.04 -60.56
CA VAL A 390 -5.94 -24.44 -60.99
C VAL A 390 -6.73 -25.28 -59.99
N GLY A 391 -7.79 -25.94 -60.45
CA GLY A 391 -8.64 -26.80 -59.61
C GLY A 391 -9.61 -26.08 -58.68
N ASN A 392 -9.59 -24.74 -58.62
CA ASN A 392 -10.47 -23.90 -57.79
C ASN A 392 -10.45 -24.29 -56.30
N ARG A 393 -9.24 -24.44 -55.75
CA ARG A 393 -8.99 -24.88 -54.36
C ARG A 393 -8.45 -23.71 -53.54
N CYS A 394 -9.02 -23.48 -52.36
CA CYS A 394 -8.56 -22.41 -51.44
C CYS A 394 -8.08 -23.00 -50.12
N ASP A 395 -7.16 -22.30 -49.45
CA ASP A 395 -6.63 -22.66 -48.14
C ASP A 395 -6.25 -21.42 -47.33
N THR A 396 -6.05 -21.59 -46.02
CA THR A 396 -5.54 -20.55 -45.11
C THR A 396 -4.15 -20.91 -44.62
N LEU A 397 -3.14 -20.20 -45.14
CA LEU A 397 -1.74 -20.37 -44.75
C LEU A 397 -1.45 -19.60 -43.46
N ARG A 398 -0.48 -20.07 -42.67
CA ARG A 398 -0.06 -19.43 -41.40
C ARG A 398 1.46 -19.36 -41.26
N THR A 399 1.94 -18.31 -40.61
CA THR A 399 3.33 -18.21 -40.13
C THR A 399 3.40 -17.29 -38.90
N SER A 400 4.45 -17.41 -38.09
CA SER A 400 4.71 -16.50 -36.97
C SER A 400 5.24 -15.15 -37.46
N ILE A 401 4.83 -14.06 -36.81
CA ILE A 401 5.35 -12.71 -37.07
C ILE A 401 6.57 -12.48 -36.19
N LYS A 402 7.71 -12.20 -36.82
CA LYS A 402 8.95 -11.81 -36.14
C LYS A 402 8.94 -10.31 -35.81
N ASP A 403 9.22 -9.98 -34.56
CA ASP A 403 9.41 -8.58 -34.14
C ASP A 403 10.71 -8.00 -34.72
N SER A 404 10.63 -6.78 -35.26
CA SER A 404 11.76 -5.96 -35.69
C SER A 404 11.63 -4.49 -35.26
N VAL A 405 10.73 -4.18 -34.31
CA VAL A 405 10.59 -2.83 -33.75
C VAL A 405 11.70 -2.57 -32.74
N GLY A 406 12.45 -1.48 -32.92
CA GLY A 406 13.54 -1.11 -32.01
C GLY A 406 13.07 -0.52 -30.68
N ALA A 407 14.02 -0.26 -29.78
CA ALA A 407 13.75 0.54 -28.60
C ALA A 407 13.57 2.02 -28.96
N VAL A 408 12.59 2.68 -28.36
CA VAL A 408 12.41 4.14 -28.43
C VAL A 408 12.16 4.70 -27.04
N ILE A 409 12.42 5.99 -26.85
CA ILE A 409 12.08 6.69 -25.62
C ILE A 409 10.60 7.09 -25.72
N LEU A 410 9.83 6.79 -24.67
CA LEU A 410 8.45 7.23 -24.52
C LEU A 410 8.36 8.47 -23.62
N VAL A 411 9.14 8.48 -22.54
CA VAL A 411 9.14 9.57 -21.55
C VAL A 411 10.58 9.77 -21.06
N ALA A 412 10.99 11.03 -20.94
CA ALA A 412 12.22 11.42 -20.28
C ALA A 412 11.90 12.45 -19.20
N THR A 413 12.37 12.22 -17.98
CA THR A 413 12.12 13.09 -16.83
C THR A 413 13.45 13.46 -16.18
N LEU A 414 13.69 14.76 -16.02
CA LEU A 414 14.84 15.26 -15.29
C LEU A 414 14.51 15.39 -13.80
N VAL A 415 15.36 14.77 -12.98
CA VAL A 415 15.43 14.95 -11.54
C VAL A 415 16.76 15.65 -11.27
N LYS A 416 16.73 16.96 -11.00
CA LYS A 416 17.95 17.71 -10.67
C LYS A 416 18.62 17.12 -9.44
N GLY A 417 19.95 17.03 -9.42
CA GLY A 417 20.69 16.63 -8.22
C GLY A 417 21.12 17.85 -7.40
N SER A 418 21.58 17.58 -6.17
CA SER A 418 22.11 18.60 -5.24
C SER A 418 23.65 18.76 -5.33
N GLY A 419 24.28 18.25 -6.39
CA GLY A 419 25.74 18.20 -6.56
C GLY A 419 26.16 18.28 -8.02
N ASP A 420 27.28 17.66 -8.38
CA ASP A 420 27.87 17.76 -9.74
C ASP A 420 27.10 16.98 -10.83
N THR A 421 26.01 16.30 -10.47
CA THR A 421 25.27 15.42 -11.39
C THR A 421 23.76 15.50 -11.19
N ASP A 422 23.01 15.39 -12.28
CA ASP A 422 21.55 15.25 -12.32
C ASP A 422 21.15 13.81 -12.65
N THR A 423 19.92 13.42 -12.35
CA THR A 423 19.36 12.11 -12.73
C THR A 423 18.32 12.24 -13.83
N LEU A 424 18.56 11.58 -14.95
CA LEU A 424 17.63 11.47 -16.07
C LEU A 424 16.92 10.12 -16.01
N VAL A 425 15.61 10.13 -15.76
CA VAL A 425 14.78 8.93 -15.75
C VAL A 425 14.15 8.76 -17.13
N VAL A 426 14.38 7.63 -17.78
CA VAL A 426 13.94 7.38 -19.16
C VAL A 426 13.09 6.12 -19.20
N ARG A 427 11.89 6.25 -19.75
CA ARG A 427 10.99 5.14 -20.08
C ARG A 427 11.14 4.78 -21.55
N PHE A 428 11.31 3.50 -21.83
CA PHE A 428 11.34 2.93 -23.16
C PHE A 428 10.05 2.14 -23.47
N ASN A 429 9.76 1.90 -24.75
CA ASN A 429 8.65 1.04 -25.19
C ASN A 429 8.88 -0.45 -24.86
N LYS A 430 10.13 -0.88 -24.66
CA LYS A 430 10.50 -2.26 -24.31
C LYS A 430 11.69 -2.29 -23.34
N ALA A 431 11.98 -3.47 -22.80
CA ALA A 431 13.12 -3.65 -21.91
C ALA A 431 14.45 -3.44 -22.65
N MET A 432 15.41 -2.82 -21.98
CA MET A 432 16.74 -2.52 -22.54
C MET A 432 17.77 -3.55 -22.10
N ASP A 433 18.84 -3.72 -22.90
CA ASP A 433 19.94 -4.64 -22.57
C ASP A 433 20.75 -4.13 -21.37
N GLU A 434 20.58 -4.80 -20.22
CA GLU A 434 21.24 -4.49 -18.95
C GLU A 434 22.78 -4.56 -19.01
N SER A 435 23.36 -5.11 -20.08
CA SER A 435 24.81 -5.09 -20.31
C SER A 435 25.37 -3.67 -20.53
N TRP A 436 24.54 -2.72 -21.00
CA TRP A 436 24.95 -1.32 -21.18
C TRP A 436 25.07 -0.61 -19.84
N THR A 437 26.24 -0.09 -19.50
CA THR A 437 26.53 0.58 -18.20
C THR A 437 26.73 2.08 -18.33
N GLU A 438 27.53 2.53 -19.28
CA GLU A 438 27.84 3.96 -19.46
C GLU A 438 28.25 4.30 -20.90
N GLY A 439 28.16 5.59 -21.23
CA GLY A 439 28.69 6.15 -22.48
C GLY A 439 27.77 7.16 -23.15
N GLU A 440 28.09 7.49 -24.40
CA GLU A 440 27.38 8.45 -25.26
C GLU A 440 26.17 7.84 -26.00
N GLY A 441 25.43 6.94 -25.33
CA GLY A 441 24.30 6.19 -25.91
C GLY A 441 23.03 7.02 -26.13
N LEU A 442 23.01 8.28 -25.67
CA LEU A 442 21.88 9.20 -25.77
C LEU A 442 22.29 10.47 -26.53
N LYS A 443 21.33 11.04 -27.26
CA LYS A 443 21.45 12.34 -27.94
C LYS A 443 20.50 13.35 -27.34
N LEU A 444 21.02 14.52 -26.99
CA LEU A 444 20.30 15.68 -26.49
C LEU A 444 20.44 16.84 -27.49
N ASN A 445 19.32 17.34 -28.00
CA ASN A 445 19.29 18.42 -29.00
C ASN A 445 20.20 18.15 -30.22
N GLY A 446 20.38 16.88 -30.59
CA GLY A 446 21.23 16.42 -31.69
C GLY A 446 22.69 16.11 -31.33
N GLU A 447 23.16 16.53 -30.16
CA GLU A 447 24.52 16.24 -29.67
C GLU A 447 24.55 15.03 -28.74
N ARG A 448 25.65 14.28 -28.74
CA ARG A 448 25.82 13.13 -27.86
C ARG A 448 26.06 13.60 -26.43
N ILE A 449 25.44 12.91 -25.48
CA ILE A 449 25.66 13.16 -24.06
C ILE A 449 26.14 11.89 -23.37
N TYR A 450 27.10 12.04 -22.46
CA TYR A 450 27.53 10.95 -21.60
C TYR A 450 26.51 10.74 -20.47
N GLY A 451 26.12 9.49 -20.26
CA GLY A 451 25.29 9.08 -19.13
C GLY A 451 25.75 7.75 -18.53
N GLU A 452 25.61 7.60 -17.22
CA GLU A 452 25.88 6.36 -16.48
C GLU A 452 24.56 5.76 -15.97
N ALA A 453 24.25 4.51 -16.35
CA ALA A 453 23.03 3.83 -15.92
C ALA A 453 23.16 3.33 -14.47
N ILE A 454 22.57 4.06 -13.52
CA ILE A 454 22.61 3.76 -12.08
C ILE A 454 21.47 2.84 -11.62
N GLN A 455 20.40 2.71 -12.41
CA GLN A 455 19.28 1.82 -12.14
C GLN A 455 18.68 1.32 -13.46
N LYS A 456 18.51 -0.01 -13.56
CA LYS A 456 18.05 -0.69 -14.79
C LYS A 456 16.86 -1.59 -14.42
N GLU A 457 15.64 -1.11 -14.63
CA GLU A 457 14.43 -1.84 -14.29
C GLU A 457 13.58 -2.07 -15.54
N GLY A 458 13.86 -3.15 -16.28
CA GLY A 458 13.12 -3.49 -17.50
C GLY A 458 13.17 -2.35 -18.52
N ASN A 459 12.04 -1.68 -18.73
CA ASN A 459 11.91 -0.55 -19.66
C ASN A 459 12.04 0.84 -18.99
N VAL A 460 12.42 0.91 -17.72
CA VAL A 460 12.62 2.18 -16.99
C VAL A 460 14.02 2.21 -16.44
N TRP A 461 14.80 3.18 -16.92
CA TRP A 461 16.21 3.32 -16.53
C TRP A 461 16.46 4.70 -15.95
N LYS A 462 17.44 4.78 -15.05
CA LYS A 462 17.94 6.05 -14.51
C LYS A 462 19.38 6.24 -14.91
N PHE A 463 19.67 7.39 -15.50
CA PHE A 463 20.99 7.79 -15.93
C PHE A 463 21.49 8.94 -15.07
N LEU A 464 22.70 8.84 -14.57
CA LEU A 464 23.43 9.95 -13.98
C LEU A 464 24.07 10.75 -15.12
N VAL A 465 23.82 12.05 -15.16
CA VAL A 465 24.36 12.98 -16.17
C VAL A 465 25.02 14.16 -15.47
N PRO A 466 26.06 14.81 -16.05
CA PRO A 466 26.67 15.98 -15.42
C PRO A 466 25.65 17.11 -15.24
N SER A 467 25.70 17.79 -14.09
CA SER A 467 24.71 18.81 -13.75
C SER A 467 24.74 19.97 -14.74
N GLY A 468 23.56 20.43 -15.16
CA GLY A 468 23.40 21.53 -16.11
C GLY A 468 23.58 21.16 -17.58
N VAL A 469 23.90 19.91 -17.91
CA VAL A 469 23.94 19.42 -19.31
C VAL A 469 22.54 19.22 -19.87
N VAL A 470 21.62 18.71 -19.05
CA VAL A 470 20.22 18.46 -19.43
C VAL A 470 19.30 19.50 -18.79
N SER A 471 18.46 20.13 -19.60
CA SER A 471 17.44 21.09 -19.17
C SER A 471 16.03 20.60 -19.52
N VAL A 472 15.06 21.07 -18.74
CA VAL A 472 13.63 20.82 -19.05
C VAL A 472 13.30 21.45 -20.40
N GLY A 473 12.67 20.66 -21.27
CA GLY A 473 12.32 21.03 -22.65
C GLY A 473 13.30 20.53 -23.71
N ASP A 474 14.50 20.08 -23.32
CA ASP A 474 15.47 19.53 -24.26
C ASP A 474 14.95 18.28 -24.96
N LYS A 475 15.42 18.03 -26.17
CA LYS A 475 14.98 16.93 -27.05
C LYS A 475 15.93 15.74 -26.91
N LEU A 476 15.44 14.65 -26.31
CA LEU A 476 16.21 13.44 -26.06
C LEU A 476 15.83 12.32 -27.03
N LYS A 477 16.81 11.60 -27.57
CA LYS A 477 16.61 10.33 -28.30
C LYS A 477 17.77 9.36 -28.06
N ILE A 478 17.61 8.11 -28.47
CA ILE A 478 18.68 7.10 -28.41
C ILE A 478 19.65 7.33 -29.58
N GLU A 479 20.96 7.28 -29.32
CA GLU A 479 21.97 7.29 -30.38
C GLU A 479 21.94 5.98 -31.17
N THR A 480 22.07 6.05 -32.49
CA THR A 480 22.03 4.87 -33.39
C THR A 480 23.37 4.58 -34.06
N ASP A 481 24.35 5.46 -33.89
CA ASP A 481 25.71 5.28 -34.39
C ASP A 481 26.71 5.81 -33.37
N CYS A 482 27.44 4.91 -32.73
CA CYS A 482 28.42 5.24 -31.71
C CYS A 482 29.68 4.36 -31.84
N GLY A 483 30.85 4.99 -31.87
CA GLY A 483 32.13 4.28 -31.90
C GLY A 483 32.50 3.70 -30.53
N LYS A 484 33.38 2.70 -30.51
CA LYS A 484 33.83 2.02 -29.26
C LYS A 484 34.43 2.95 -28.21
N ASP A 485 35.00 4.08 -28.63
CA ASP A 485 35.60 5.06 -27.72
C ASP A 485 34.54 5.92 -27.01
N ALA A 486 33.38 6.14 -27.65
CA ALA A 486 32.28 6.95 -27.12
C ALA A 486 31.20 6.09 -26.41
N CYS A 487 31.01 4.85 -26.87
CA CYS A 487 30.13 3.87 -26.25
C CYS A 487 30.89 2.56 -26.02
N PRO A 488 31.56 2.40 -24.87
CA PRO A 488 32.38 1.22 -24.57
C PRO A 488 31.58 -0.08 -24.60
N ASP A 489 30.33 -0.05 -24.17
CA ASP A 489 29.40 -1.19 -24.17
C ASP A 489 28.60 -1.33 -25.46
N GLY A 490 28.88 -0.48 -26.46
CA GLY A 490 28.10 -0.38 -27.68
C GLY A 490 26.86 0.51 -27.53
N ILE A 491 26.00 0.48 -28.55
CA ILE A 491 24.81 1.33 -28.61
C ILE A 491 23.76 0.79 -27.64
N LEU A 492 23.07 1.70 -26.95
CA LEU A 492 21.94 1.37 -26.09
C LEU A 492 20.83 0.70 -26.92
N THR A 493 20.62 -0.60 -26.69
CA THR A 493 19.76 -1.47 -27.51
C THR A 493 18.75 -2.22 -26.64
N ALA A 494 17.70 -2.73 -27.26
CA ALA A 494 16.67 -3.52 -26.59
C ALA A 494 17.22 -4.87 -26.11
N ALA A 495 16.65 -5.42 -25.03
CA ALA A 495 17.06 -6.72 -24.47
C ALA A 495 16.83 -7.91 -25.41
N ASP A 496 15.96 -7.76 -26.42
CA ASP A 496 15.73 -8.74 -27.49
C ASP A 496 16.81 -8.67 -28.60
N GLY A 497 17.75 -7.73 -28.50
CA GLY A 497 18.84 -7.52 -29.45
C GLY A 497 18.45 -6.76 -30.72
N ILE A 498 17.22 -6.26 -30.82
CA ILE A 498 16.78 -5.46 -31.97
C ILE A 498 17.38 -4.04 -31.86
N PRO A 499 18.12 -3.57 -32.89
CA PRO A 499 18.71 -2.24 -32.86
C PRO A 499 17.63 -1.16 -32.99
N THR A 500 17.87 -0.02 -32.36
CA THR A 500 17.02 1.17 -32.48
C THR A 500 17.00 1.69 -33.92
N SER A 501 15.81 2.06 -34.40
CA SER A 501 15.62 2.66 -35.74
C SER A 501 16.34 3.99 -35.85
N LYS A 502 16.93 4.27 -37.03
CA LYS A 502 17.52 5.59 -37.35
C LYS A 502 16.50 6.72 -37.37
N ASN A 503 15.22 6.38 -37.49
CA ASN A 503 14.11 7.34 -37.52
C ASN A 503 13.53 7.61 -36.12
N ASN A 504 14.15 7.09 -35.04
CA ASN A 504 13.60 7.24 -33.69
C ASN A 504 13.28 8.70 -33.34
N GLN A 505 12.13 8.89 -32.71
CA GLN A 505 11.63 10.23 -32.42
C GLN A 505 12.32 10.87 -31.21
N GLU A 506 12.34 12.20 -31.20
CA GLU A 506 12.85 13.00 -30.08
C GLU A 506 11.75 13.30 -29.06
N VAL A 507 12.01 12.99 -27.80
CA VAL A 507 11.10 13.20 -26.69
C VAL A 507 11.55 14.41 -25.85
N PRO A 508 10.66 15.36 -25.53
CA PRO A 508 11.01 16.45 -24.62
C PRO A 508 11.28 15.93 -23.21
N VAL A 509 12.37 16.40 -22.61
CA VAL A 509 12.70 16.16 -21.20
C VAL A 509 11.71 16.96 -20.33
N GLN A 510 10.98 16.25 -19.50
CA GLN A 510 9.98 16.81 -18.61
C GLN A 510 10.58 17.14 -17.24
N ASN A 511 10.05 18.14 -16.56
CA ASN A 511 10.35 18.39 -15.16
C ASN A 511 9.73 17.26 -14.32
N SER A 512 10.49 16.66 -13.41
CA SER A 512 9.91 15.73 -12.42
C SER A 512 8.91 16.40 -11.50
N GLY A 513 9.00 17.72 -11.32
CA GLY A 513 8.25 18.47 -10.32
C GLY A 513 8.82 18.29 -8.92
N ARG A 514 9.98 17.63 -8.75
CA ARG A 514 10.61 17.52 -7.42
C ARG A 514 11.14 18.89 -6.98
N ILE A 515 10.81 19.28 -5.75
CA ILE A 515 11.21 20.55 -5.13
C ILE A 515 12.31 20.27 -4.09
N TYR A 516 13.35 21.11 -4.09
CA TYR A 516 14.48 21.03 -3.14
C TYR A 516 14.45 22.21 -2.17
N MET A 517 14.43 21.90 -0.87
CA MET A 517 14.33 22.89 0.20
C MET A 517 15.67 23.58 0.44
N GLY A 518 15.66 24.91 0.51
CA GLY A 518 16.82 25.72 0.86
C GLY A 518 16.86 26.09 2.34
N GLU A 519 17.79 26.96 2.71
CA GLU A 519 18.06 27.35 4.12
C GLU A 519 17.21 28.53 4.63
N ASN A 520 16.55 29.30 3.74
CA ASN A 520 15.83 30.53 4.09
C ASN A 520 14.41 30.28 4.67
N ASN A 521 14.29 29.30 5.57
CA ASN A 521 13.04 28.93 6.23
C ASN A 521 12.95 29.65 7.57
N GLY A 522 11.82 30.30 7.88
CA GLY A 522 11.72 31.05 9.13
C GLY A 522 10.32 31.45 9.58
N PHE A 523 10.17 31.59 10.90
CA PHE A 523 9.02 32.20 11.58
C PHE A 523 9.32 33.66 11.93
N TYR A 524 8.34 34.54 11.75
CA TYR A 524 8.51 35.98 11.94
C TYR A 524 7.33 36.62 12.67
N ASP A 525 7.67 37.66 13.42
CA ASP A 525 6.78 38.62 14.05
C ASP A 525 7.15 40.00 13.50
N ARG A 526 6.50 40.41 12.42
CA ARG A 526 6.87 41.63 11.68
C ARG A 526 6.30 42.88 12.33
N ASP A 527 5.18 42.79 13.03
CA ASP A 527 4.60 43.90 13.76
C ASP A 527 5.10 44.01 15.22
N GLY A 528 5.80 42.99 15.72
CA GLY A 528 6.57 42.98 16.95
C GLY A 528 5.74 42.73 18.21
N ASP A 529 4.49 42.28 18.06
CA ASP A 529 3.57 42.13 19.19
C ASP A 529 3.65 40.79 19.93
N GLY A 530 4.60 39.94 19.54
CA GLY A 530 4.95 38.68 20.19
C GLY A 530 4.12 37.49 19.72
N ARG A 531 3.51 37.56 18.54
CA ARG A 531 2.74 36.45 17.93
C ARG A 531 3.17 36.26 16.47
N LEU A 532 3.10 35.01 16.02
CA LEU A 532 3.49 34.64 14.66
C LEU A 532 2.54 35.29 13.64
N ASP A 533 3.08 36.13 12.76
CA ASP A 533 2.31 36.85 11.73
C ASP A 533 2.78 36.55 10.30
N SER A 534 3.94 35.90 10.13
CA SER A 534 4.45 35.55 8.81
C SER A 534 5.51 34.46 8.84
N VAL A 535 5.64 33.77 7.71
CA VAL A 535 6.63 32.72 7.50
C VAL A 535 7.30 32.84 6.14
N SER A 536 8.52 32.30 6.03
CA SER A 536 9.19 32.10 4.75
C SER A 536 9.65 30.66 4.57
N VAL A 537 9.71 30.22 3.31
CA VAL A 537 10.26 28.94 2.87
C VAL A 537 11.23 29.20 1.73
N GLY A 538 12.46 28.71 1.85
CA GLY A 538 13.50 28.79 0.83
C GLY A 538 13.58 27.53 -0.03
N PHE A 539 14.04 27.68 -1.26
CA PHE A 539 14.29 26.61 -2.22
C PHE A 539 15.68 26.72 -2.81
N GLU A 540 16.36 25.58 -3.03
CA GLU A 540 17.69 25.55 -3.65
C GLU A 540 17.64 25.97 -5.13
N THR A 541 16.51 25.71 -5.78
CA THR A 541 16.28 26.08 -7.19
C THR A 541 14.99 26.87 -7.33
N PRO A 542 14.91 27.82 -8.29
CA PRO A 542 13.69 28.57 -8.53
C PRO A 542 12.50 27.65 -8.83
N ILE A 543 11.40 27.83 -8.11
CA ILE A 543 10.14 27.12 -8.37
C ILE A 543 9.24 27.91 -9.33
N THR A 544 8.46 27.20 -10.14
CA THR A 544 7.57 27.79 -11.15
C THR A 544 6.15 28.00 -10.61
N GLU A 545 5.32 28.79 -11.31
CA GLU A 545 3.89 28.92 -10.98
C GLU A 545 3.13 27.58 -11.04
N ASP A 546 3.58 26.64 -11.87
CA ASP A 546 2.96 25.31 -11.95
C ASP A 546 3.38 24.42 -10.78
N ASP A 547 4.60 24.57 -10.26
CA ASP A 547 5.03 23.93 -9.01
C ASP A 547 4.18 24.45 -7.83
N LEU A 548 3.94 25.77 -7.76
CA LEU A 548 3.08 26.40 -6.74
C LEU A 548 1.65 25.84 -6.72
N LYS A 549 1.10 25.47 -7.89
CA LYS A 549 -0.27 24.90 -7.99
C LYS A 549 -0.33 23.45 -7.52
N ASN A 550 0.78 22.71 -7.62
CA ASN A 550 0.85 21.29 -7.33
C ASN A 550 1.37 20.98 -5.93
N MET A 551 1.93 21.98 -5.24
CA MET A 551 2.42 21.85 -3.88
C MET A 551 1.39 22.30 -2.82
N ASN A 552 1.50 21.73 -1.64
CA ASN A 552 0.76 22.10 -0.44
C ASN A 552 1.76 22.30 0.71
N LEU A 553 1.72 23.47 1.34
CA LEU A 553 2.55 23.82 2.49
C LEU A 553 1.71 23.82 3.76
N THR A 554 2.26 23.24 4.81
CA THR A 554 1.66 23.27 6.15
C THR A 554 2.71 23.69 7.16
N PHE A 555 2.38 24.68 7.98
CA PHE A 555 3.21 25.12 9.10
C PHE A 555 2.56 24.72 10.41
N TYR A 556 3.33 24.24 11.37
CA TYR A 556 2.81 23.76 12.65
C TYR A 556 3.22 24.70 13.77
N TRP A 557 2.24 25.31 14.43
CA TRP A 557 2.42 26.24 15.56
C TRP A 557 1.43 25.93 16.69
N LEU A 558 1.39 26.75 17.74
CA LEU A 558 0.40 26.62 18.82
C LEU A 558 -0.73 27.66 18.71
N ASP A 559 -1.93 27.25 19.11
CA ASP A 559 -3.04 28.14 19.39
C ASP A 559 -3.05 28.64 20.85
N ASN A 560 -3.97 29.55 21.21
CA ASN A 560 -4.05 30.11 22.58
C ASN A 560 -4.39 29.08 23.68
N ASP A 561 -4.94 27.90 23.33
CA ASP A 561 -5.19 26.80 24.25
C ASP A 561 -3.93 25.90 24.44
N GLY A 562 -2.86 26.15 23.68
CA GLY A 562 -1.64 25.34 23.67
C GLY A 562 -1.75 24.08 22.82
N ASP A 563 -2.78 23.96 21.99
CA ASP A 563 -2.92 22.87 21.03
C ASP A 563 -2.14 23.18 19.75
N VAL A 564 -1.59 22.13 19.11
CA VAL A 564 -0.88 22.28 17.84
C VAL A 564 -1.87 22.54 16.71
N VAL A 565 -1.75 23.70 16.07
CA VAL A 565 -2.54 24.14 14.92
C VAL A 565 -1.73 24.04 13.62
N ALA A 566 -2.39 23.59 12.56
CA ALA A 566 -1.82 23.49 11.21
C ALA A 566 -2.26 24.70 10.37
N LEU A 567 -1.30 25.54 9.99
CA LEU A 567 -1.49 26.71 9.14
C LEU A 567 -1.32 26.27 7.68
N ASN A 568 -2.42 26.24 6.93
CA ASN A 568 -2.47 25.73 5.56
C ASN A 568 -2.83 26.86 4.57
N PRO A 569 -1.85 27.63 4.07
CA PRO A 569 -2.12 28.67 3.09
C PRO A 569 -2.66 28.10 1.77
N SER A 570 -3.57 28.85 1.15
CA SER A 570 -3.89 28.62 -0.26
C SER A 570 -2.73 29.12 -1.13
N PRO A 571 -2.48 28.53 -2.32
CA PRO A 571 -1.47 29.04 -3.25
C PRO A 571 -1.62 30.53 -3.61
N ARG A 572 -2.81 31.12 -3.45
CA ARG A 572 -3.08 32.55 -3.70
C ARG A 572 -2.61 33.47 -2.57
N ASP A 573 -2.42 32.93 -1.37
CA ASP A 573 -1.99 33.69 -0.20
C ASP A 573 -0.45 33.71 -0.10
N LEU A 574 0.23 32.99 -1.00
CA LEU A 574 1.68 32.85 -1.07
C LEU A 574 2.26 33.90 -2.00
N THR A 575 3.41 34.47 -1.62
CA THR A 575 4.15 35.46 -2.41
C THR A 575 5.52 34.90 -2.76
N LEU A 576 5.80 34.70 -4.05
CA LEU A 576 7.08 34.22 -4.55
C LEU A 576 8.05 35.39 -4.80
N SER A 577 9.30 35.25 -4.39
CA SER A 577 10.37 36.21 -4.68
C SER A 577 10.64 36.33 -6.19
N SER A 578 11.25 37.43 -6.62
CA SER A 578 11.50 37.69 -8.05
C SER A 578 12.43 36.69 -8.73
N ASP A 579 13.29 36.02 -7.96
CA ASP A 579 14.20 34.96 -8.41
C ASP A 579 13.62 33.56 -8.23
N GLY A 580 12.41 33.42 -7.66
CA GLY A 580 11.71 32.15 -7.48
C GLY A 580 12.23 31.27 -6.35
N THR A 581 13.14 31.74 -5.51
CA THR A 581 13.83 30.92 -4.49
C THR A 581 13.25 31.05 -3.08
N VAL A 582 12.39 32.03 -2.81
CA VAL A 582 11.78 32.24 -1.49
C VAL A 582 10.29 32.47 -1.62
N LEU A 583 9.51 31.74 -0.83
CA LEU A 583 8.07 31.90 -0.72
C LEU A 583 7.71 32.48 0.65
N GLY A 584 6.98 33.58 0.67
CA GLY A 584 6.44 34.18 1.88
C GLY A 584 4.95 33.92 2.05
N PHE A 585 4.51 33.75 3.29
CA PHE A 585 3.10 33.69 3.67
C PHE A 585 2.84 34.66 4.83
N SER A 586 1.87 35.56 4.65
CA SER A 586 1.38 36.43 5.71
C SER A 586 0.21 35.74 6.40
N ILE A 587 0.33 35.54 7.70
CA ILE A 587 -0.66 34.89 8.55
C ILE A 587 -1.54 35.99 9.15
N ASP A 588 -2.85 35.76 9.21
CA ASP A 588 -3.73 36.51 10.10
C ASP A 588 -3.82 35.75 11.44
N PRO A 589 -3.17 36.23 12.52
CA PRO A 589 -3.08 35.50 13.78
C PRO A 589 -4.45 35.15 14.37
N LYS A 590 -5.46 36.00 14.14
CA LYS A 590 -6.82 35.78 14.66
C LYS A 590 -7.55 34.67 13.93
N SER A 591 -7.31 34.51 12.64
CA SER A 591 -7.96 33.48 11.83
C SER A 591 -7.57 32.06 12.24
N TYR A 592 -6.38 31.90 12.83
CA TYR A 592 -5.85 30.61 13.28
C TYR A 592 -5.73 30.50 14.81
N ASP A 593 -6.22 31.50 15.55
CA ASP A 593 -6.08 31.62 17.02
C ASP A 593 -4.64 31.42 17.51
N VAL A 594 -3.67 31.97 16.77
CA VAL A 594 -2.23 31.83 17.03
C VAL A 594 -1.92 32.30 18.45
N MET A 595 -1.15 31.48 19.19
CA MET A 595 -0.79 31.76 20.59
C MET A 595 -0.13 33.14 20.75
N GLU A 596 -0.66 33.94 21.66
CA GLU A 596 -0.05 35.22 22.05
C GLU A 596 1.21 35.01 22.90
N LYS A 597 2.21 35.89 22.71
CA LYS A 597 3.46 35.92 23.49
C LYS A 597 4.27 34.62 23.38
N LEU A 598 4.19 33.95 22.24
CA LEU A 598 4.99 32.78 21.89
C LEU A 598 5.90 33.16 20.72
N THR A 599 7.14 33.50 21.03
CA THR A 599 8.14 33.96 20.06
C THR A 599 9.18 32.89 19.74
N ALA A 600 9.21 31.78 20.47
CA ALA A 600 10.11 30.66 20.18
C ALA A 600 9.41 29.32 20.43
N VAL A 601 9.98 28.24 19.89
CA VAL A 601 9.52 26.88 20.20
C VAL A 601 9.77 26.57 21.68
N ASP A 602 8.69 26.27 22.40
CA ASP A 602 8.63 26.10 23.84
C ASP A 602 7.71 24.93 24.21
N SER A 603 8.31 23.75 24.38
CA SER A 603 7.60 22.53 24.78
C SER A 603 6.80 22.64 26.08
N THR A 604 7.10 23.62 26.95
CA THR A 604 6.37 23.82 28.22
C THR A 604 4.99 24.46 28.03
N ARG A 605 4.73 25.03 26.84
CA ARG A 605 3.46 25.69 26.47
C ARG A 605 2.47 24.75 25.81
N VAL A 606 2.87 23.52 25.50
CA VAL A 606 2.02 22.53 24.84
C VAL A 606 0.99 21.98 25.83
N SER A 607 -0.26 21.94 25.40
CA SER A 607 -1.37 21.40 26.20
C SER A 607 -1.21 19.89 26.43
N GLN A 608 -1.88 19.35 27.45
CA GLN A 608 -1.92 17.89 27.64
C GLN A 608 -2.51 17.14 26.44
N LYS A 609 -3.46 17.76 25.72
CA LYS A 609 -4.15 17.17 24.57
C LYS A 609 -3.24 17.07 23.34
N SER A 610 -2.22 17.91 23.25
CA SER A 610 -1.24 17.91 22.15
C SER A 610 0.18 17.51 22.58
N SER A 611 0.32 16.90 23.77
CA SER A 611 1.64 16.57 24.35
C SER A 611 2.48 15.56 23.56
N ASP A 612 1.87 14.82 22.64
CA ASP A 612 2.51 13.88 21.71
C ASP A 612 2.81 14.49 20.33
N LYS A 613 2.46 15.76 20.12
CA LYS A 613 2.66 16.47 18.85
C LYS A 613 3.82 17.44 18.94
N GLU A 614 4.63 17.46 17.89
CA GLU A 614 5.69 18.45 17.70
C GLU A 614 5.13 19.70 16.98
N TYR A 615 5.79 20.84 17.14
CA TYR A 615 5.53 22.07 16.40
C TYR A 615 6.83 22.84 16.17
N GLY A 616 6.79 23.92 15.39
CA GLY A 616 7.99 24.69 15.03
C GLY A 616 8.68 24.18 13.76
N TYR A 617 7.97 23.41 12.94
CA TYR A 617 8.45 22.91 11.65
C TYR A 617 7.39 23.12 10.57
N ALA A 618 7.77 22.85 9.32
CA ALA A 618 6.86 22.85 8.19
C ALA A 618 6.97 21.58 7.35
N THR A 619 5.92 21.29 6.59
CA THR A 619 5.87 20.20 5.62
C THR A 619 5.46 20.73 4.26
N LEU A 620 6.15 20.27 3.23
CA LEU A 620 5.80 20.47 1.83
C LEU A 620 5.37 19.14 1.25
N THR A 621 4.15 19.08 0.73
CA THR A 621 3.68 17.95 -0.09
C THR A 621 3.62 18.40 -1.54
N ASN A 622 4.23 17.68 -2.47
CA ASN A 622 4.12 17.99 -3.89
C ASN A 622 3.83 16.75 -4.74
N LYS A 623 3.11 16.97 -5.84
CA LYS A 623 2.90 15.97 -6.87
C LYS A 623 4.13 15.93 -7.78
N VAL A 624 4.79 14.78 -7.81
CA VAL A 624 5.99 14.52 -8.61
C VAL A 624 5.65 13.46 -9.66
N THR A 625 5.90 13.77 -10.93
CA THR A 625 5.69 12.84 -12.04
C THR A 625 7.03 12.31 -12.50
N ILE A 626 7.34 11.08 -12.13
CA ILE A 626 8.55 10.37 -12.57
C ILE A 626 8.11 9.21 -13.43
N ASP A 627 8.73 9.03 -14.60
CA ASP A 627 8.48 7.86 -15.44
C ASP A 627 7.01 7.76 -15.92
N GLY A 628 6.38 8.94 -16.10
CA GLY A 628 4.96 9.08 -16.48
C GLY A 628 3.97 8.65 -15.39
N LYS A 629 4.45 8.39 -14.16
CA LYS A 629 3.62 8.04 -13.01
C LYS A 629 3.61 9.18 -12.01
N ASP A 630 2.40 9.56 -11.63
CA ASP A 630 2.18 10.54 -10.59
C ASP A 630 2.38 9.91 -9.21
N THR A 631 3.25 10.53 -8.42
CA THR A 631 3.48 10.20 -7.01
C THR A 631 3.37 11.47 -6.17
N THR A 632 3.16 11.31 -4.88
CA THR A 632 3.15 12.42 -3.94
C THR A 632 4.34 12.27 -3.01
N GLU A 633 5.17 13.29 -2.93
CA GLU A 633 6.30 13.35 -2.02
C GLU A 633 6.01 14.36 -0.91
N GLU A 634 6.31 13.97 0.33
CA GLU A 634 6.22 14.84 1.50
C GLU A 634 7.64 15.07 2.05
N VAL A 635 7.98 16.33 2.25
CA VAL A 635 9.26 16.76 2.82
C VAL A 635 8.97 17.54 4.10
N ARG A 636 9.53 17.08 5.22
CA ARG A 636 9.56 17.81 6.48
C ARG A 636 10.86 18.60 6.57
N PHE A 637 10.79 19.86 6.97
CA PHE A 637 11.96 20.71 7.16
C PHE A 637 11.80 21.60 8.40
N GLU A 638 12.94 21.91 9.01
CA GLU A 638 13.03 22.77 10.19
C GLU A 638 12.90 24.25 9.80
N MET A 639 12.37 25.04 10.73
CA MET A 639 12.17 26.47 10.56
C MET A 639 13.08 27.21 11.53
N ASN A 640 13.75 28.27 11.06
CA ASN A 640 14.53 29.12 11.94
C ASN A 640 13.62 30.09 12.69
N ASP A 641 14.03 30.45 13.90
CA ASP A 641 13.35 31.43 14.73
C ASP A 641 13.94 32.83 14.49
N TYR A 642 13.12 33.73 13.95
CA TYR A 642 13.46 35.14 13.73
C TYR A 642 12.50 36.09 14.45
N MET A 643 11.74 35.58 15.43
CA MET A 643 10.83 36.41 16.22
C MET A 643 11.62 37.04 17.37
N ALA A 644 11.37 38.32 17.66
CA ALA A 644 12.04 39.00 18.75
C ALA A 644 11.38 38.67 20.09
N PRO A 645 12.14 38.56 21.20
CA PRO A 645 11.56 38.39 22.53
C PRO A 645 10.69 39.60 22.93
N VAL A 646 9.54 39.34 23.56
CA VAL A 646 8.62 40.34 24.11
C VAL A 646 8.47 40.23 25.64
N ILE A 647 7.93 41.26 26.29
CA ILE A 647 7.58 41.21 27.71
C ILE A 647 6.27 40.41 27.87
N ALA A 648 6.37 39.18 28.36
CA ALA A 648 5.21 38.32 28.58
C ALA A 648 4.41 38.76 29.82
N SER A 649 5.11 39.08 30.91
CA SER A 649 4.52 39.67 32.12
C SER A 649 5.55 40.47 32.90
N ASN A 650 5.09 41.31 33.81
CA ASN A 650 5.95 42.10 34.69
C ASN A 650 5.32 42.25 36.08
N PHE A 651 6.12 42.53 37.10
CA PHE A 651 5.63 42.81 38.44
C PHE A 651 6.62 43.70 39.22
N LEU A 652 6.15 44.81 39.75
CA LEU A 652 6.89 45.75 40.60
C LEU A 652 6.53 45.50 42.06
N THR A 653 7.54 45.21 42.87
CA THR A 653 7.46 45.26 44.33
C THR A 653 8.15 46.55 44.80
N PRO A 654 7.39 47.61 45.11
CA PRO A 654 7.96 48.87 45.57
C PRO A 654 8.42 48.74 47.02
N GLU A 655 9.64 49.17 47.31
CA GLU A 655 10.15 49.23 48.68
C GLU A 655 9.89 50.61 49.31
N SER A 656 9.65 50.62 50.63
CA SER A 656 9.38 51.87 51.35
C SER A 656 10.68 52.64 51.63
N PHE A 657 10.69 53.95 51.36
CA PHE A 657 11.81 54.90 51.52
C PHE A 657 12.66 54.70 52.79
N GLN A 658 12.04 54.34 53.92
CA GLN A 658 12.74 54.18 55.21
C GLN A 658 13.56 52.88 55.38
N LYS A 659 13.27 51.84 54.60
CA LYS A 659 14.10 50.61 54.62
C LYS A 659 15.39 50.77 53.81
N MET A 660 15.55 51.87 53.08
CA MET A 660 16.68 52.10 52.17
C MET A 660 16.93 50.89 51.23
N SER A 661 15.85 50.20 50.84
CA SER A 661 15.92 49.02 49.97
C SER A 661 15.54 49.42 48.53
N PRO A 662 16.18 48.80 47.52
CA PRO A 662 15.85 49.02 46.11
C PRO A 662 14.44 48.51 45.79
N ASP A 663 13.75 49.14 44.82
CA ASP A 663 12.53 48.53 44.28
C ASP A 663 12.92 47.31 43.45
N LYS A 664 12.07 46.27 43.47
CA LYS A 664 12.29 45.05 42.68
C LYS A 664 11.31 45.02 41.53
N PHE A 665 11.83 44.98 40.31
CA PHE A 665 11.03 44.89 39.10
C PHE A 665 11.31 43.57 38.39
N VAL A 666 10.33 42.67 38.41
CA VAL A 666 10.42 41.35 37.80
C VAL A 666 9.85 41.42 36.39
N LEU A 667 10.63 41.00 35.40
CA LEU A 667 10.18 40.77 34.03
C LEU A 667 10.18 39.27 33.73
N THR A 668 9.14 38.80 33.06
CA THR A 668 9.10 37.50 32.40
C THR A 668 9.04 37.73 30.90
N PHE A 669 9.94 37.09 30.16
CA PHE A 669 10.04 37.19 28.71
C PHE A 669 9.22 36.08 28.02
N SER A 670 8.78 36.31 26.78
CA SER A 670 8.11 35.31 25.94
C SER A 670 8.98 34.08 25.70
N GLU A 671 10.30 34.25 25.76
CA GLU A 671 11.31 33.22 25.57
C GLU A 671 12.57 33.46 26.42
N PRO A 672 13.50 32.50 26.52
CA PRO A 672 14.77 32.67 27.22
C PRO A 672 15.70 33.75 26.63
N ILE A 673 16.14 34.70 27.46
CA ILE A 673 17.21 35.64 27.11
C ILE A 673 18.59 34.99 27.31
N ASP A 674 19.55 35.29 26.43
CA ASP A 674 20.97 34.92 26.61
C ASP A 674 21.66 35.86 27.63
N TYR A 675 21.31 35.64 28.90
CA TYR A 675 21.79 36.47 30.01
C TYR A 675 23.30 36.35 30.28
N GLU A 676 23.99 35.37 29.71
CA GLU A 676 25.45 35.25 29.85
C GLU A 676 26.19 36.32 29.02
N LYS A 677 25.59 36.75 27.90
CA LYS A 677 26.08 37.85 27.05
C LYS A 677 25.50 39.21 27.43
N PHE A 678 24.50 39.24 28.29
CA PHE A 678 23.83 40.47 28.71
C PHE A 678 24.77 41.38 29.52
N THR A 679 24.88 42.63 29.09
CA THR A 679 25.51 43.70 29.85
C THR A 679 24.45 44.70 30.29
N MET A 680 24.30 44.90 31.60
CA MET A 680 23.29 45.82 32.10
C MET A 680 23.67 47.28 31.84
N THR A 681 22.82 47.97 31.08
CA THR A 681 22.92 49.40 30.76
C THR A 681 21.70 50.14 31.29
N GLU A 682 21.80 51.47 31.46
CA GLU A 682 20.69 52.30 31.93
C GLU A 682 19.57 52.49 30.88
N ASP A 683 19.79 52.02 29.66
CA ASP A 683 18.90 52.21 28.51
C ASP A 683 18.21 50.93 28.01
N CYS A 684 18.47 49.78 28.63
CA CYS A 684 17.83 48.50 28.27
C CYS A 684 16.30 48.49 28.52
N LEU A 685 15.82 49.34 29.43
CA LEU A 685 14.40 49.55 29.71
C LEU A 685 14.08 51.04 29.76
N SER A 686 12.90 51.42 29.28
CA SER A 686 12.36 52.76 29.42
C SER A 686 10.97 52.70 30.05
N PHE A 687 10.68 53.67 30.90
CA PHE A 687 9.48 53.70 31.72
C PHE A 687 8.70 54.99 31.47
N TYR A 688 7.40 54.89 31.26
CA TYR A 688 6.52 56.03 31.06
C TYR A 688 5.89 56.42 32.38
N VAL A 689 6.34 57.54 32.94
CA VAL A 689 5.99 58.01 34.29
C VAL A 689 5.57 59.46 34.21
N ASP A 690 4.35 59.78 34.65
CA ASP A 690 3.77 61.13 34.69
C ASP A 690 3.83 61.87 33.33
N GLY A 691 3.57 61.16 32.23
CA GLY A 691 3.52 61.75 30.90
C GLY A 691 4.84 61.78 30.13
N GLU A 692 5.96 61.36 30.74
CA GLU A 692 7.29 61.37 30.14
C GLU A 692 7.98 60.00 30.18
N TRP A 693 8.74 59.68 29.14
CA TRP A 693 9.61 58.50 29.13
C TRP A 693 10.90 58.79 29.92
N LYS A 694 11.07 58.10 31.03
CA LYS A 694 12.22 58.16 31.93
C LYS A 694 13.07 56.90 31.79
N ARG A 695 14.36 57.03 32.11
CA ARG A 695 15.31 55.92 32.25
C ARG A 695 15.82 55.93 33.68
N TYR A 696 15.92 54.75 34.28
CA TYR A 696 16.33 54.60 35.66
C TYR A 696 17.64 53.83 35.74
N SER A 697 18.55 54.29 36.60
CA SER A 697 19.75 53.54 36.93
C SER A 697 19.38 52.23 37.64
N LEU A 698 19.74 51.12 37.00
CA LEU A 698 19.55 49.76 37.52
C LEU A 698 20.82 49.35 38.27
N THR A 699 20.67 48.85 39.50
CA THR A 699 21.78 48.53 40.41
C THR A 699 22.31 47.11 40.25
N SER A 700 21.40 46.14 40.10
CA SER A 700 21.71 44.73 39.84
C SER A 700 20.54 44.07 39.12
N VAL A 701 20.82 42.94 38.45
CA VAL A 701 19.81 42.05 37.89
C VAL A 701 20.06 40.64 38.40
N GLU A 702 19.00 39.94 38.77
CA GLU A 702 19.02 38.52 39.10
C GLU A 702 18.20 37.75 38.08
N TRP A 703 18.83 36.80 37.39
CA TRP A 703 18.18 35.97 36.38
C TRP A 703 17.68 34.66 36.99
N SER A 704 16.53 34.18 36.56
CA SER A 704 16.10 32.81 36.85
C SER A 704 16.95 31.80 36.08
N ASP A 705 17.03 30.58 36.60
CA ASP A 705 17.57 29.44 35.85
C ASP A 705 16.92 29.37 34.46
N GLY A 706 17.75 29.39 33.41
CA GLY A 706 17.31 29.34 32.03
C GLY A 706 17.00 30.69 31.36
N GLY A 707 17.04 31.84 32.05
CA GLY A 707 17.01 33.17 31.42
C GLY A 707 15.62 33.74 31.08
N ARG A 708 14.53 33.07 31.46
CA ARG A 708 13.16 33.52 31.14
C ARG A 708 12.62 34.61 32.07
N LYS A 709 13.19 34.77 33.26
CA LYS A 709 12.83 35.84 34.21
C LYS A 709 14.05 36.63 34.64
N ALA A 710 13.88 37.94 34.76
CA ALA A 710 14.88 38.86 35.30
C ALA A 710 14.27 39.71 36.42
N THR A 711 14.97 39.82 37.54
CA THR A 711 14.61 40.71 38.65
C THR A 711 15.59 41.86 38.68
N PHE A 712 15.13 43.03 38.22
CA PHE A 712 15.89 44.27 38.23
C PHE A 712 15.74 45.00 39.56
N TYR A 713 16.87 45.43 40.12
CA TYR A 713 16.91 46.20 41.37
C TYR A 713 17.19 47.66 41.06
N MET A 714 16.27 48.56 41.43
CA MET A 714 16.39 50.00 41.14
C MET A 714 17.13 50.76 42.26
N GLU A 715 17.73 51.93 41.97
CA GLU A 715 18.43 52.73 42.99
C GLU A 715 17.56 53.03 44.23
N ALA A 716 18.13 52.86 45.42
CA ALA A 716 17.48 53.12 46.70
C ALA A 716 17.63 54.59 47.15
N GLY A 717 16.62 55.15 47.84
CA GLY A 717 16.73 56.44 48.53
C GLY A 717 16.42 57.70 47.71
N LYS A 718 15.94 57.57 46.46
CA LYS A 718 15.40 58.71 45.66
C LYS A 718 13.96 59.06 46.08
N ASN A 719 13.55 60.31 45.84
CA ASN A 719 12.17 60.75 46.08
C ASN A 719 11.19 60.06 45.12
N LEU A 720 9.94 59.95 45.57
CA LEU A 720 8.88 59.08 45.05
C LEU A 720 8.29 59.56 43.74
N ASP A 721 8.12 60.87 43.62
CA ASP A 721 7.64 61.58 42.42
C ASP A 721 8.55 61.33 41.19
N ASN A 722 9.72 60.70 41.40
CA ASN A 722 10.68 60.38 40.36
C ASN A 722 10.89 58.87 40.18
N ARG A 723 10.07 57.98 40.76
CA ARG A 723 10.22 56.51 40.62
C ARG A 723 9.03 55.91 39.89
N MET A 724 9.25 54.77 39.24
CA MET A 724 8.19 53.96 38.64
C MET A 724 7.20 53.48 39.70
N ASN A 725 5.92 53.57 39.42
CA ASN A 725 4.81 53.03 40.19
C ASN A 725 4.02 52.04 39.32
N PRO A 726 3.25 51.13 39.91
CA PRO A 726 2.37 50.33 39.08
C PRO A 726 1.27 51.19 38.45
N ALA A 727 0.75 50.76 37.30
CA ALA A 727 0.02 51.51 36.27
C ALA A 727 0.84 52.49 35.41
N ASP A 728 2.13 52.72 35.70
CA ASP A 728 3.03 53.26 34.69
C ASP A 728 3.21 52.25 33.54
N SER A 729 3.95 52.62 32.50
CA SER A 729 4.26 51.68 31.42
C SER A 729 5.75 51.41 31.28
N VAL A 730 6.11 50.23 30.79
CA VAL A 730 7.49 49.86 30.45
C VAL A 730 7.57 49.40 29.00
N LYS A 731 8.71 49.64 28.38
CA LYS A 731 9.11 49.03 27.11
C LYS A 731 10.60 48.75 27.10
N PHE A 732 11.03 47.94 26.13
CA PHE A 732 12.45 47.79 25.84
C PHE A 732 13.07 49.09 25.34
N GLY A 733 14.36 49.26 25.61
CA GLY A 733 15.22 50.24 24.98
C GLY A 733 16.53 49.59 24.56
N ASN A 734 17.38 50.37 23.88
CA ASN A 734 18.66 49.91 23.33
C ASN A 734 18.52 48.64 22.47
N PHE A 735 17.95 48.79 21.28
CA PHE A 735 17.58 47.67 20.40
C PHE A 735 18.76 47.05 19.65
N GLU A 736 19.88 47.77 19.49
CA GLU A 736 21.06 47.29 18.78
C GLU A 736 22.01 46.48 19.69
N ASP A 737 22.23 46.90 20.94
CA ASP A 737 23.19 46.27 21.87
C ASP A 737 22.53 45.76 23.18
N GLY A 738 21.20 45.73 23.25
CA GLY A 738 20.45 45.40 24.46
C GLY A 738 20.18 43.91 24.67
N LEU A 739 18.92 43.56 24.92
CA LEU A 739 18.51 42.19 25.23
C LEU A 739 18.44 41.35 23.95
N VAL A 740 19.06 40.17 23.99
CA VAL A 740 19.11 39.19 22.90
C VAL A 740 18.68 37.83 23.44
N ASP A 741 17.85 37.12 22.68
CA ASP A 741 17.47 35.74 23.01
C ASP A 741 18.65 34.76 22.79
N LYS A 742 18.39 33.46 22.99
CA LYS A 742 19.40 32.41 22.76
C LYS A 742 19.68 32.12 21.28
N ASN A 743 18.78 32.50 20.39
CA ASN A 743 18.89 32.32 18.94
C ASN A 743 19.59 33.51 18.26
N GLY A 744 19.83 34.59 18.99
CA GLY A 744 20.49 35.80 18.52
C GLY A 744 19.52 36.89 18.06
N ASN A 745 18.22 36.77 18.30
CA ASN A 745 17.26 37.83 17.94
C ASN A 745 17.25 38.92 19.02
N HIS A 746 17.39 40.16 18.56
CA HIS A 746 17.35 41.35 19.40
C HIS A 746 15.90 41.76 19.69
N VAL A 747 15.65 42.36 20.85
CA VAL A 747 14.36 43.00 21.14
C VAL A 747 13.97 44.02 20.07
N SER A 748 12.70 44.02 19.68
CA SER A 748 12.19 44.87 18.59
C SER A 748 11.77 46.27 19.07
N GLU A 749 12.00 47.30 18.25
CA GLU A 749 11.45 48.66 18.50
C GLU A 749 9.93 48.70 18.47
N LYS A 750 9.31 47.74 17.75
CA LYS A 750 7.86 47.61 17.63
C LYS A 750 7.23 46.84 18.79
N ALA A 751 8.06 46.30 19.70
CA ALA A 751 7.57 45.59 20.87
C ALA A 751 6.55 46.45 21.65
N PRO A 752 5.42 45.86 22.09
CA PRO A 752 4.36 46.60 22.71
C PRO A 752 4.82 47.18 24.04
N THR A 753 4.34 48.39 24.32
CA THR A 753 4.45 48.98 25.66
C THR A 753 3.49 48.25 26.59
N VAL A 754 3.99 47.75 27.73
CA VAL A 754 3.17 47.01 28.70
C VAL A 754 3.00 47.83 29.97
N MET A 755 1.81 47.73 30.57
CA MET A 755 1.52 48.37 31.85
C MET A 755 2.28 47.66 32.97
N VAL A 756 2.82 48.42 33.91
CA VAL A 756 3.54 47.93 35.07
C VAL A 756 2.53 47.45 36.11
N GLU A 757 2.52 46.15 36.40
CA GLU A 757 1.72 45.58 37.49
C GLU A 757 2.53 45.58 38.79
N GLY A 758 1.89 45.56 39.96
CA GLY A 758 2.64 45.53 41.22
C GLY A 758 1.86 45.92 42.47
N ASP A 759 2.54 45.81 43.62
CA ASP A 759 1.99 46.21 44.92
C ASP A 759 1.84 47.74 45.00
N PRO A 760 0.81 48.28 45.70
CA PRO A 760 0.65 49.72 45.86
C PRO A 760 1.82 50.30 46.64
N ARG A 761 2.35 51.41 46.16
CA ARG A 761 3.43 52.11 46.86
C ARG A 761 2.84 52.93 48.01
N VAL A 762 3.24 52.63 49.24
CA VAL A 762 2.91 53.45 50.41
C VAL A 762 4.18 53.98 51.06
N ILE A 763 4.24 55.30 51.20
CA ILE A 763 5.33 55.96 51.90
C ILE A 763 4.80 56.62 53.13
N MET A 764 5.50 56.36 54.23
CA MET A 764 5.26 57.01 55.49
C MET A 764 6.50 57.81 55.87
N LYS A 765 6.34 59.12 56.05
CA LYS A 765 7.35 60.05 56.58
C LYS A 765 6.87 60.53 57.94
N THR A 766 7.79 60.80 58.86
CA THR A 766 7.43 61.25 60.20
C THR A 766 8.40 62.32 60.69
N THR A 767 7.89 63.27 61.46
CA THR A 767 8.71 64.17 62.28
C THR A 767 9.04 63.44 63.57
N SER A 768 10.32 63.16 63.81
CA SER A 768 10.75 62.34 64.96
C SER A 768 10.94 63.12 66.26
N PHE A 769 10.88 64.46 66.24
CA PHE A 769 11.08 65.30 67.42
C PHE A 769 10.12 66.49 67.46
N ALA A 770 9.57 66.80 68.63
CA ALA A 770 8.77 68.00 68.87
C ALA A 770 9.03 68.60 70.26
N ASP A 771 8.76 69.91 70.40
CA ASP A 771 8.81 70.64 71.66
C ASP A 771 7.47 70.51 72.41
N LEU A 772 7.52 70.17 73.70
CA LEU A 772 6.37 70.10 74.59
C LEU A 772 5.64 71.43 74.71
N ASN A 773 6.33 72.58 74.60
CA ASN A 773 5.69 73.90 74.65
C ASN A 773 4.77 74.13 73.45
N ARG A 774 5.07 73.49 72.31
CA ARG A 774 4.21 73.50 71.13
C ARG A 774 2.92 72.71 71.34
N ALA A 775 2.85 71.84 72.34
CA ALA A 775 1.60 71.20 72.74
C ALA A 775 0.56 72.20 73.28
N GLU A 776 0.99 73.38 73.74
CA GLU A 776 0.08 74.47 74.17
C GLU A 776 -0.50 75.22 72.98
N GLU A 777 0.31 75.53 71.96
CA GLU A 777 -0.18 76.12 70.69
C GLU A 777 -1.12 75.15 69.95
N LEU A 778 -0.87 73.85 70.06
CA LEU A 778 -1.73 72.80 69.52
C LEU A 778 -2.96 72.50 70.41
N SER A 779 -3.06 73.11 71.59
CA SER A 779 -4.10 72.76 72.58
C SER A 779 -5.52 73.22 72.22
N ASP A 780 -5.65 74.14 71.26
CA ASP A 780 -6.93 74.54 70.67
C ASP A 780 -7.56 73.41 69.84
N ARG A 781 -6.78 72.37 69.49
CA ARG A 781 -7.25 71.15 68.84
C ARG A 781 -7.54 70.09 69.92
N VAL A 782 -8.77 70.09 70.44
CA VAL A 782 -9.21 69.29 71.61
C VAL A 782 -8.96 67.77 71.47
N LYS A 783 -8.84 67.24 70.23
CA LYS A 783 -8.68 65.80 69.98
C LYS A 783 -7.20 65.35 70.12
N PRO A 784 -6.92 64.18 70.72
CA PRO A 784 -5.56 63.65 70.84
C PRO A 784 -4.83 63.45 69.50
N PHE A 785 -5.59 63.21 68.44
CA PHE A 785 -5.10 63.10 67.07
C PHE A 785 -5.91 63.98 66.13
N THR A 786 -5.27 64.52 65.10
CA THR A 786 -5.93 65.23 63.99
C THR A 786 -5.44 64.70 62.65
N ILE A 787 -6.31 64.78 61.66
CA ILE A 787 -6.00 64.42 60.28
C ILE A 787 -5.90 65.72 59.50
N ASP A 788 -4.81 65.90 58.78
CA ASP A 788 -4.62 67.04 57.89
C ASP A 788 -4.35 66.55 56.46
N HIS A 789 -4.82 67.37 55.52
CA HIS A 789 -4.72 67.15 54.08
C HIS A 789 -3.52 67.93 53.52
N VAL A 790 -2.65 67.26 52.78
CA VAL A 790 -1.35 67.81 52.35
C VAL A 790 -1.16 67.60 50.86
N LYS A 791 -1.19 68.68 50.07
CA LYS A 791 -1.00 68.60 48.61
C LYS A 791 0.47 68.32 48.24
N ASP A 792 1.38 69.25 48.57
CA ASP A 792 2.79 69.11 48.18
C ASP A 792 3.69 68.65 49.33
N SER A 793 3.75 69.46 50.38
CA SER A 793 4.66 69.28 51.52
C SER A 793 4.03 69.79 52.82
N LEU A 794 4.53 69.29 53.95
CA LEU A 794 4.12 69.77 55.26
C LEU A 794 4.45 71.27 55.38
N ASP A 795 3.49 72.07 55.82
CA ASP A 795 3.75 73.45 56.21
C ASP A 795 4.69 73.53 57.44
N LYS A 796 5.12 74.73 57.81
CA LYS A 796 6.03 74.95 58.95
C LYS A 796 5.44 74.50 60.28
N ASP A 797 4.12 74.50 60.42
CA ASP A 797 3.44 74.12 61.66
C ASP A 797 3.35 72.60 61.79
N ASN A 798 3.11 71.90 60.69
CA ASN A 798 3.00 70.44 60.63
C ASN A 798 4.39 69.79 60.73
N ASN A 799 5.42 70.43 60.15
CA ASN A 799 6.82 70.00 60.32
C ASN A 799 7.32 70.09 61.76
N ALA A 800 6.66 70.86 62.62
CA ALA A 800 7.02 71.03 64.01
C ALA A 800 6.15 70.18 64.99
N SER A 801 5.27 69.32 64.46
CA SER A 801 4.44 68.39 65.24
C SER A 801 4.82 66.92 64.98
N LEU A 802 4.57 66.06 65.96
CA LEU A 802 4.72 64.61 65.78
C LEU A 802 3.55 64.06 64.97
N GLY A 803 3.83 63.24 63.96
CA GLY A 803 2.79 62.66 63.12
C GLY A 803 3.38 61.83 61.99
N VAL A 804 2.50 61.14 61.26
CA VAL A 804 2.86 60.32 60.10
C VAL A 804 2.22 60.95 58.87
N LEU A 805 3.05 61.45 57.94
CA LEU A 805 2.65 61.83 56.60
C LEU A 805 2.68 60.58 55.74
N MET A 806 1.55 60.27 55.12
CA MET A 806 1.37 59.12 54.26
C MET A 806 1.07 59.57 52.83
N ASP A 807 1.72 58.91 51.89
CA ASP A 807 1.58 59.09 50.46
C ASP A 807 1.31 57.71 49.84
N VAL A 808 0.22 57.56 49.09
CA VAL A 808 -0.29 56.27 48.59
C VAL A 808 -0.50 56.36 47.09
N GLY A 809 0.19 55.52 46.33
CA GLY A 809 -0.12 55.27 44.93
C GLY A 809 -1.26 54.25 44.82
N PHE A 810 -2.49 54.71 44.60
CA PHE A 810 -3.69 53.86 44.51
C PHE A 810 -3.83 53.09 43.19
N SER A 811 -3.00 53.40 42.21
CA SER A 811 -3.11 52.99 40.81
C SER A 811 -3.07 51.48 40.55
N THR A 812 -2.80 50.66 41.56
CA THR A 812 -2.39 49.25 41.42
C THR A 812 -3.44 48.24 41.90
N ILE A 813 -4.49 48.70 42.58
CA ILE A 813 -5.52 47.84 43.21
C ILE A 813 -6.68 47.56 42.24
N MET A 814 -6.55 48.01 41.00
CA MET A 814 -7.47 47.77 39.90
C MET A 814 -6.97 46.54 39.11
N GLY A 815 -7.48 45.36 39.43
CA GLY A 815 -7.11 44.13 38.70
C GLY A 815 -7.68 44.12 37.28
N ASN A 816 -6.82 43.86 36.29
CA ASN A 816 -7.09 43.94 34.84
C ASN A 816 -7.98 42.82 34.24
N ASP A 817 -8.57 41.95 35.07
CA ASP A 817 -9.44 40.90 34.56
C ASP A 817 -10.86 41.41 34.33
N SER A 818 -11.24 41.41 33.05
CA SER A 818 -12.53 41.80 32.44
C SER A 818 -12.57 43.27 32.06
N GLY A 819 -12.92 43.60 30.82
CA GLY A 819 -13.05 44.96 30.25
C GLY A 819 -14.10 45.87 30.91
N VAL A 820 -14.03 46.00 32.23
CA VAL A 820 -14.77 46.93 33.06
C VAL A 820 -13.97 48.21 33.09
N THR A 821 -14.37 49.15 32.24
CA THR A 821 -13.84 50.54 32.14
C THR A 821 -14.26 51.42 33.32
N ILE A 822 -14.77 50.84 34.41
CA ILE A 822 -15.39 51.57 35.52
C ILE A 822 -14.49 51.40 36.73
N LEU A 823 -13.85 52.51 37.14
CA LEU A 823 -13.15 52.64 38.41
C LEU A 823 -14.17 52.38 39.54
N ASP A 824 -13.95 51.34 40.35
CA ASP A 824 -14.78 51.07 41.53
C ASP A 824 -14.27 51.92 42.71
N LEU A 825 -14.62 53.21 42.66
CA LEU A 825 -14.21 54.22 43.64
C LEU A 825 -14.81 53.96 45.03
N GLU A 826 -15.98 53.29 45.11
CA GLU A 826 -16.70 53.04 46.36
C GLU A 826 -16.04 51.91 47.18
N ASN A 827 -15.53 50.88 46.51
CA ASN A 827 -14.86 49.74 47.15
C ASN A 827 -13.33 49.86 47.20
N SER A 828 -12.79 51.04 46.91
CA SER A 828 -11.36 51.33 46.97
C SER A 828 -11.05 52.40 48.00
N GLY A 829 -9.87 52.34 48.64
CA GLY A 829 -9.46 53.32 49.62
C GLY A 829 -8.42 52.79 50.60
N LEU A 830 -8.35 53.41 51.78
CA LEU A 830 -7.40 53.03 52.82
C LEU A 830 -8.05 52.96 54.19
N VAL A 831 -7.58 52.05 55.04
CA VAL A 831 -7.85 51.99 56.47
C VAL A 831 -6.52 52.17 57.19
N TRP A 832 -6.46 53.05 58.19
CA TRP A 832 -5.24 53.27 58.95
C TRP A 832 -5.49 53.19 60.46
N GLU A 833 -4.46 52.77 61.19
CA GLU A 833 -4.43 52.73 62.65
C GLU A 833 -3.09 53.28 63.15
N LEU A 834 -3.11 54.21 64.09
CA LEU A 834 -1.95 54.73 64.80
C LEU A 834 -2.07 54.39 66.29
N PHE A 835 -1.04 53.78 66.85
CA PHE A 835 -0.92 53.51 68.28
C PHE A 835 0.34 54.16 68.82
N VAL A 836 0.23 54.89 69.92
CA VAL A 836 1.38 55.49 70.60
C VAL A 836 1.61 54.80 71.93
N TYR A 837 2.86 54.41 72.16
CA TYR A 837 3.34 53.78 73.38
C TYR A 837 4.49 54.60 73.97
N THR A 838 4.67 54.53 75.28
CA THR A 838 5.93 54.94 75.92
C THR A 838 7.08 54.04 75.46
N ASN A 839 8.34 54.46 75.66
CA ASN A 839 9.51 53.61 75.44
C ASN A 839 9.52 52.30 76.25
N MET A 840 8.74 52.21 77.34
CA MET A 840 8.56 50.98 78.13
C MET A 840 7.40 50.09 77.63
N GLY A 841 6.73 50.49 76.55
CA GLY A 841 5.61 49.73 75.96
C GLY A 841 4.25 50.00 76.60
N ALA A 842 4.14 50.91 77.58
CA ALA A 842 2.83 51.32 78.12
C ALA A 842 2.05 52.12 77.07
N TYR A 843 0.77 51.77 76.89
CA TYR A 843 -0.15 52.42 75.96
C TYR A 843 -0.43 53.87 76.37
N VAL A 844 -0.44 54.78 75.39
CA VAL A 844 -0.68 56.21 75.58
C VAL A 844 -1.96 56.65 74.88
N GLY A 845 -2.12 56.30 73.62
CA GLY A 845 -3.32 56.61 72.87
C GLY A 845 -3.31 56.00 71.47
N SER A 846 -4.46 56.06 70.79
CA SER A 846 -4.59 55.59 69.42
C SER A 846 -5.61 56.39 68.62
N ALA A 847 -5.49 56.30 67.30
CA ALA A 847 -6.48 56.78 66.36
C ALA A 847 -6.55 55.83 65.18
N SER A 848 -7.73 55.75 64.56
CA SER A 848 -7.93 55.01 63.33
C SER A 848 -8.91 55.74 62.42
N GLY A 849 -8.88 55.41 61.14
CA GLY A 849 -9.80 55.97 60.16
C GLY A 849 -9.89 55.09 58.92
N LYS A 850 -10.98 55.26 58.18
CA LYS A 850 -11.17 54.73 56.83
C LYS A 850 -11.45 55.92 55.91
N ILE A 851 -10.76 55.98 54.77
CA ILE A 851 -10.98 56.98 53.73
C ILE A 851 -11.23 56.20 52.44
N SER A 852 -12.43 56.33 51.88
CA SER A 852 -12.78 55.74 50.58
C SER A 852 -12.20 56.60 49.45
N CYS A 853 -12.04 56.04 48.25
CA CYS A 853 -11.44 56.73 47.12
C CYS A 853 -12.33 57.88 46.57
N ASP A 854 -13.64 57.76 46.74
CA ASP A 854 -14.66 58.75 46.40
C ASP A 854 -14.92 59.80 47.49
N ASP A 855 -14.17 59.74 48.60
CA ASP A 855 -14.32 60.70 49.71
C ASP A 855 -13.95 62.12 49.25
N GLU A 856 -14.60 63.12 49.84
CA GLU A 856 -14.28 64.54 49.62
C GLU A 856 -12.80 64.84 49.94
N PHE A 857 -12.16 64.03 50.80
CA PHE A 857 -10.73 64.07 51.05
C PHE A 857 -9.87 63.99 49.77
N PHE A 858 -10.34 63.32 48.72
CA PHE A 858 -9.65 63.20 47.43
C PHE A 858 -10.34 63.97 46.30
N ASP A 859 -11.07 65.04 46.64
CA ASP A 859 -11.91 65.79 45.68
C ASP A 859 -12.86 64.86 44.88
N GLY A 860 -13.28 63.74 45.49
CA GLY A 860 -14.17 62.72 44.91
C GLY A 860 -13.50 61.65 44.04
N ASN A 861 -12.16 61.68 43.85
CA ASN A 861 -11.43 60.66 43.10
C ASN A 861 -9.95 60.58 43.51
N CYS A 862 -9.60 59.55 44.29
CA CYS A 862 -8.22 59.31 44.74
C CYS A 862 -7.22 58.92 43.64
N PHE A 863 -7.66 58.60 42.42
CA PHE A 863 -6.79 58.38 41.26
C PHE A 863 -6.42 59.68 40.53
N GLU A 864 -7.28 60.71 40.62
CA GLU A 864 -7.06 62.01 39.99
C GLU A 864 -6.43 63.01 40.95
N ASN A 865 -6.79 62.95 42.24
CA ASN A 865 -6.29 63.85 43.28
C ASN A 865 -5.73 63.04 44.46
N PRO A 866 -4.57 62.37 44.32
CA PRO A 866 -3.96 61.56 45.39
C PRO A 866 -3.29 62.46 46.43
N ASP A 867 -4.09 63.19 47.20
CA ASP A 867 -3.57 64.07 48.24
C ASP A 867 -3.03 63.27 49.45
N LYS A 868 -1.98 63.81 50.10
CA LYS A 868 -1.24 63.10 51.15
C LYS A 868 -1.95 63.25 52.49
N LEU A 869 -1.98 62.17 53.26
CA LEU A 869 -2.64 62.10 54.57
C LEU A 869 -1.63 62.34 55.70
N TYR A 870 -1.80 63.40 56.50
CA TYR A 870 -1.01 63.60 57.70
C TYR A 870 -1.80 63.28 58.97
N VAL A 871 -1.47 62.16 59.62
CA VAL A 871 -2.04 61.80 60.93
C VAL A 871 -1.15 62.38 62.03
N ARG A 872 -1.60 63.49 62.61
CA ARG A 872 -0.90 64.24 63.64
C ARG A 872 -1.29 63.76 65.03
N TRP A 873 -0.29 63.64 65.91
CA TRP A 873 -0.49 63.43 67.34
C TRP A 873 -0.27 64.72 68.13
N ASN A 874 -1.28 65.17 68.86
CA ASN A 874 -1.25 66.41 69.63
C ASN A 874 -0.60 66.24 71.03
N MET A 875 0.24 65.21 71.20
CA MET A 875 0.95 64.89 72.45
C MET A 875 0.01 64.72 73.66
N ARG A 876 -1.14 64.07 73.41
CA ARG A 876 -2.13 63.74 74.44
C ARG A 876 -2.46 62.25 74.42
N SER A 877 -2.79 61.70 75.58
CA SER A 877 -3.42 60.39 75.69
C SER A 877 -4.90 60.45 75.29
N ASP A 878 -5.55 59.30 75.15
CA ASP A 878 -6.97 59.21 74.75
C ASP A 878 -7.93 59.90 75.73
N ASP A 879 -7.56 59.97 77.01
CA ASP A 879 -8.29 60.71 78.05
C ASP A 879 -8.01 62.23 78.03
N GLY A 880 -7.27 62.71 77.02
CA GLY A 880 -6.95 64.11 76.81
C GLY A 880 -5.82 64.63 77.70
N ARG A 881 -5.16 63.80 78.51
CA ARG A 881 -4.04 64.26 79.35
C ARG A 881 -2.79 64.54 78.51
N ARG A 882 -2.06 65.58 78.88
CA ARG A 882 -0.75 65.87 78.28
C ARG A 882 0.24 64.79 78.66
N VAL A 883 1.04 64.35 77.70
CA VAL A 883 2.13 63.41 77.94
C VAL A 883 3.39 64.14 78.42
N GLY A 884 4.34 63.40 79.00
CA GLY A 884 5.60 63.96 79.49
C GLY A 884 6.69 64.06 78.42
N VAL A 885 7.76 64.78 78.74
CA VAL A 885 9.03 64.75 78.00
C VAL A 885 9.58 63.32 78.00
N GLY A 886 10.05 62.84 76.85
CA GLY A 886 10.58 61.48 76.72
C GLY A 886 10.47 60.90 75.32
N ALA A 887 10.79 59.60 75.21
CA ALA A 887 10.70 58.85 73.97
C ALA A 887 9.42 58.02 73.91
N TYR A 888 8.80 58.01 72.73
CA TYR A 888 7.56 57.31 72.42
C TYR A 888 7.74 56.46 71.16
N LEU A 889 6.99 55.37 71.08
CA LEU A 889 6.92 54.48 69.92
C LEU A 889 5.55 54.63 69.28
N ALA A 890 5.52 55.02 68.00
CA ALA A 890 4.31 55.16 67.22
C ALA A 890 4.21 54.01 66.21
N LYS A 891 3.31 53.07 66.46
CA LYS A 891 3.02 51.95 65.57
C LYS A 891 1.88 52.36 64.62
N PHE A 892 2.18 52.48 63.33
CA PHE A 892 1.23 52.83 62.29
C PHE A 892 0.96 51.63 61.39
N LYS A 893 -0.31 51.31 61.19
CA LYS A 893 -0.76 50.28 60.24
C LYS A 893 -1.62 50.93 59.18
N VAL A 894 -1.44 50.53 57.94
CA VAL A 894 -2.25 50.98 56.83
C VAL A 894 -2.61 49.77 55.99
N LYS A 895 -3.90 49.60 55.77
CA LYS A 895 -4.47 48.63 54.85
C LYS A 895 -5.02 49.41 53.66
N VAL A 896 -4.35 49.32 52.51
CA VAL A 896 -4.90 49.84 51.27
C VAL A 896 -5.76 48.74 50.65
N PHE A 897 -7.00 49.04 50.30
CA PHE A 897 -7.97 48.07 49.79
C PHE A 897 -8.55 48.56 48.47
N GLY A 898 -8.94 47.62 47.62
CA GLY A 898 -9.64 47.87 46.36
C GLY A 898 -10.54 46.69 46.00
N ALA A 899 -11.08 46.70 44.79
CA ALA A 899 -12.13 45.78 44.38
C ALA A 899 -11.78 44.28 44.47
N LYS A 900 -10.48 43.91 44.44
CA LYS A 900 -10.03 42.51 44.42
C LYS A 900 -8.95 42.16 45.45
N GLU A 901 -8.15 43.12 45.92
CA GLU A 901 -6.99 42.86 46.79
C GLU A 901 -6.86 43.86 47.95
N GLU A 902 -6.20 43.41 49.02
CA GLU A 902 -5.95 44.20 50.23
C GLU A 902 -4.49 44.09 50.66
N PHE A 903 -3.83 45.23 50.86
CA PHE A 903 -2.42 45.32 51.18
C PHE A 903 -2.20 45.95 52.56
N LEU A 904 -1.66 45.17 53.49
CA LEU A 904 -1.38 45.62 54.86
C LEU A 904 0.11 45.99 55.04
N ILE A 905 0.34 47.22 55.47
CA ILE A 905 1.65 47.77 55.77
C ILE A 905 1.70 48.23 57.22
N GLU A 906 2.63 47.68 57.98
CA GLU A 906 2.87 48.05 59.37
C GLU A 906 4.26 48.68 59.54
N ARG A 907 4.34 49.79 60.28
CA ARG A 907 5.59 50.52 60.58
C ARG A 907 5.60 50.99 62.03
N VAL A 908 6.80 51.12 62.59
CA VAL A 908 7.03 51.65 63.94
C VAL A 908 7.99 52.83 63.87
N PHE A 909 7.53 54.00 64.26
CA PHE A 909 8.30 55.24 64.36
C PHE A 909 8.75 55.49 65.79
N ARG A 910 9.87 56.19 65.94
CA ARG A 910 10.42 56.61 67.24
C ARG A 910 10.28 58.11 67.34
N TRP A 911 9.54 58.58 68.34
CA TRP A 911 9.27 60.00 68.56
C TRP A 911 9.90 60.48 69.85
N GLY A 912 10.47 61.68 69.84
CA GLY A 912 11.03 62.35 71.00
C GLY A 912 10.29 63.63 71.31
N ILE A 913 9.93 63.83 72.58
CA ILE A 913 9.37 65.08 73.08
C ILE A 913 10.43 65.71 73.98
N THR A 914 10.80 66.96 73.70
CA THR A 914 11.74 67.76 74.52
C THR A 914 11.01 68.89 75.25
N GLY A 915 11.53 69.33 76.40
CA GLY A 915 11.02 70.51 77.11
C GLY A 915 11.82 71.79 76.83
N SER A 916 12.67 71.79 75.80
CA SER A 916 13.58 72.90 75.47
C SER A 916 13.09 73.70 74.27
N ASN A 917 12.85 75.00 74.44
CA ASN A 917 12.69 75.97 73.33
C ASN A 917 13.94 75.96 72.45
N LYS A 918 13.91 75.27 71.32
CA LYS A 918 14.94 75.35 70.28
C LYS A 918 14.32 75.58 68.92
#